data_AF-I3PVT3-F1
#
_entry.id   AF-I3PVT3-F1
#
_cell.length_a   1.000
_cell.length_b   1.000
_cell.length_c   1.000
_cell.angle_alpha   90.00
_cell.angle_beta   90.00
_cell.angle_gamma   90.00
#
_symmetry.space_group_name_H-M   'P 1'
#
loop_
_entity.id
_entity.type
_entity.pdbx_description
1 polymer ?
#
loop_
_entity_poly.entity_id
_entity_poly.type
_entity_poly.pdbx_seq_one_letter_code
_entity_poly.pdbx_strand_id
1 'polypeptide(L)'
;VIYFHEGYQGLVDGGNHIREATWESVSMMLQLGGTVIGSARCKDFREREGRLRAANNLVKLGITNLCVIGGDGSLTGADTFRSEWSDLLNDLQKAGKITAEEAKKSSYLNIVGLVGSIDNDFCGTDMTIGTDSALHRIIEIVDAITTTAQSHQRTFVLEVMGRHCGYLALVTSLSCGADWVFIPECPPDDDWEDHLCRRLSETRTRGSRLNIIIVAEGAIDKHGKPITSEDIKNLVVKRLGYDTRVTVLGHVQRGGTPSAFDRILGSRMGVEAVMALLEGTPDTPACVVSLSGNQAVRLPLMECVQMTKEVTKAMNEKKFEEAMKLRGRSFMNNWEVYKLLAHVRPPVSKTGLHTVAVMNVGAPAAGMNAAVRSTVRIGLIQGNRVLVVHDGFEGLAKGQIEEAGWSYVGGWIGQGGSKLGTKRTLPKKNLEQISANITKFNIQGLIIIGGFEAYTGGLELMEGRKQYDELCIPFVIIPATVSNNVPGSDFSVGADTALNTICTTCDRIKQSAAGTKRRVFIIETMGGYCGYLATMAGLAAGADAAYIFEEPFTIRDLQANVEHLVHKMKTTVKRGLVLRNEKCNENYTTDFVFNLYSEEGKGIFDSRKNVLGHMQQGGSPTPFDRNFATKMGAKAMNWMTGKIKESYRNGRIFANTPDSGCVLGMRKRALVFQPVTELKDQTDFEHRIPKEQWWLKLRPILKILAKYEIDLDTS
;
A
#
# COMPACT_ATOMS: atom_id res chain seq x y z
N VAL A 1 -28.54 -5.45 -10.55
CA VAL A 1 -27.62 -6.01 -9.52
C VAL A 1 -28.43 -6.24 -8.26
N ILE A 2 -28.18 -7.32 -7.51
CA ILE A 2 -28.97 -7.70 -6.32
C ILE A 2 -28.03 -7.88 -5.14
N TYR A 3 -28.40 -7.34 -3.97
CA TYR A 3 -27.74 -7.53 -2.69
C TYR A 3 -28.32 -8.70 -1.93
N PHE A 4 -27.43 -9.45 -1.27
CA PHE A 4 -27.77 -10.43 -0.27
C PHE A 4 -27.32 -9.92 1.09
N HIS A 5 -28.28 -9.51 1.92
CA HIS A 5 -28.01 -9.06 3.27
C HIS A 5 -27.56 -10.23 4.16
N GLU A 6 -26.69 -9.96 5.13
CA GLU A 6 -26.21 -10.97 6.09
C GLU A 6 -25.49 -12.18 5.46
N GLY A 7 -24.97 -12.03 4.24
CA GLY A 7 -24.20 -13.05 3.54
C GLY A 7 -25.02 -14.30 3.19
N TYR A 8 -24.45 -15.49 3.41
CA TYR A 8 -25.13 -16.76 3.10
C TYR A 8 -26.43 -16.94 3.90
N GLN A 9 -26.54 -16.35 5.09
CA GLN A 9 -27.76 -16.47 5.87
C GLN A 9 -28.94 -15.82 5.15
N GLY A 10 -28.79 -14.59 4.64
CA GLY A 10 -29.84 -13.95 3.86
C GLY A 10 -30.10 -14.61 2.50
N LEU A 11 -29.09 -15.27 1.92
CA LEU A 11 -29.29 -16.11 0.73
C LEU A 11 -30.21 -17.31 1.02
N VAL A 12 -30.06 -17.94 2.19
CA VAL A 12 -30.90 -19.06 2.65
C VAL A 12 -32.30 -18.58 3.04
N ASP A 13 -32.37 -17.51 3.82
CA ASP A 13 -33.64 -16.99 4.37
C ASP A 13 -34.53 -16.35 3.29
N GLY A 14 -33.93 -15.72 2.29
CA GLY A 14 -34.64 -15.06 1.20
C GLY A 14 -35.47 -13.86 1.64
N GLY A 15 -36.46 -13.50 0.82
CA GLY A 15 -37.40 -12.41 1.10
C GLY A 15 -36.72 -11.05 1.26
N ASN A 16 -36.92 -10.38 2.39
CA ASN A 16 -36.42 -9.01 2.66
C ASN A 16 -34.89 -8.88 2.69
N HIS A 17 -34.18 -10.01 2.75
CA HIS A 17 -32.72 -10.06 2.70
C HIS A 17 -32.17 -9.98 1.27
N ILE A 18 -33.02 -10.15 0.26
CA ILE A 18 -32.64 -10.04 -1.15
C ILE A 18 -33.21 -8.74 -1.70
N ARG A 19 -32.34 -7.78 -2.04
CA ARG A 19 -32.76 -6.44 -2.45
C ARG A 19 -32.09 -6.00 -3.74
N GLU A 20 -32.84 -5.38 -4.63
CA GLU A 20 -32.26 -4.79 -5.83
C GLU A 20 -31.39 -3.58 -5.48
N ALA A 21 -30.22 -3.50 -6.10
CA ALA A 21 -29.29 -2.40 -5.97
C ALA A 21 -29.58 -1.35 -7.05
N THR A 22 -29.79 -0.10 -6.64
CA THR A 22 -29.81 1.06 -7.55
C THR A 22 -28.47 1.79 -7.53
N TRP A 23 -28.22 2.64 -8.52
CA TRP A 23 -27.01 3.47 -8.56
C TRP A 23 -26.85 4.35 -7.31
N GLU A 24 -27.97 4.84 -6.80
CA GLU A 24 -28.02 5.70 -5.63
C GLU A 24 -27.82 4.92 -4.33
N SER A 25 -28.12 3.61 -4.33
CA SER A 25 -27.97 2.76 -3.15
C SER A 25 -26.51 2.55 -2.72
N VAL A 26 -25.55 2.59 -3.66
CA VAL A 26 -24.10 2.50 -3.38
C VAL A 26 -23.44 3.84 -3.04
N SER A 27 -24.20 4.92 -3.05
CA SER A 27 -23.68 6.26 -2.84
C SER A 27 -23.05 6.39 -1.44
N MET A 28 -21.86 6.99 -1.34
CA MET A 28 -21.05 7.13 -0.12
C MET A 28 -20.46 5.83 0.46
N MET A 29 -20.64 4.66 -0.16
CA MET A 29 -20.14 3.40 0.44
C MET A 29 -18.60 3.32 0.51
N LEU A 30 -17.87 4.00 -0.38
CA LEU A 30 -16.39 3.94 -0.43
C LEU A 30 -15.69 4.34 0.88
N GLN A 31 -16.29 5.22 1.67
CA GLN A 31 -15.70 5.70 2.94
C GLN A 31 -16.24 4.99 4.18
N LEU A 32 -17.22 4.08 4.01
CA LEU A 32 -17.82 3.35 5.12
C LEU A 32 -16.96 2.13 5.45
N GLY A 33 -16.71 1.93 6.74
CA GLY A 33 -16.06 0.72 7.24
C GLY A 33 -17.03 -0.45 7.33
N GLY A 34 -16.50 -1.66 7.36
CA GLY A 34 -17.29 -2.90 7.41
C GLY A 34 -18.04 -3.18 6.11
N THR A 35 -19.14 -3.93 6.20
CA THR A 35 -20.01 -4.25 5.07
C THR A 35 -21.39 -3.65 5.30
N VAL A 36 -21.83 -2.79 4.38
CA VAL A 36 -23.15 -2.12 4.46
C VAL A 36 -24.30 -3.11 4.32
N ILE A 37 -24.06 -4.24 3.64
CA ILE A 37 -25.05 -5.31 3.47
C ILE A 37 -25.03 -6.33 4.62
N GLY A 38 -24.16 -6.16 5.62
CA GLY A 38 -24.03 -7.13 6.72
C GLY A 38 -23.28 -8.40 6.31
N SER A 39 -22.96 -9.24 7.31
CA SER A 39 -22.31 -10.54 7.11
C SER A 39 -22.50 -11.38 8.36
N ALA A 40 -23.33 -12.42 8.27
CA ALA A 40 -23.59 -13.34 9.36
C ALA A 40 -22.94 -14.71 9.13
N ARG A 41 -22.59 -15.38 10.23
CA ARG A 41 -22.20 -16.80 10.18
C ARG A 41 -23.44 -17.63 9.86
N CYS A 42 -23.41 -18.36 8.74
CA CYS A 42 -24.52 -19.24 8.35
C CYS A 42 -24.18 -20.70 8.69
N LYS A 43 -24.91 -21.29 9.64
CA LYS A 43 -24.81 -22.73 9.93
C LYS A 43 -25.57 -23.54 8.89
N ASP A 44 -26.76 -23.08 8.51
CA ASP A 44 -27.66 -23.76 7.58
C ASP A 44 -27.01 -24.04 6.23
N PHE A 45 -26.20 -23.11 5.71
CA PHE A 45 -25.53 -23.27 4.41
C PHE A 45 -24.45 -24.37 4.41
N ARG A 46 -24.01 -24.83 5.59
CA ARG A 46 -23.14 -26.02 5.70
C ARG A 46 -23.89 -27.31 5.39
N GLU A 47 -25.19 -27.33 5.62
CA GLU A 47 -26.06 -28.46 5.30
C GLU A 47 -26.58 -28.35 3.87
N ARG A 48 -26.76 -29.50 3.21
CA ARG A 48 -27.30 -29.54 1.83
C ARG A 48 -28.69 -28.93 1.75
N GLU A 49 -29.51 -29.06 2.79
CA GLU A 49 -30.85 -28.46 2.86
C GLU A 49 -30.82 -26.93 2.82
N GLY A 50 -29.88 -26.30 3.52
CA GLY A 50 -29.70 -24.84 3.45
C GLY A 50 -29.27 -24.40 2.07
N ARG A 51 -28.33 -25.13 1.43
CA ARG A 51 -27.93 -24.87 0.03
C ARG A 51 -29.10 -25.06 -0.93
N LEU A 52 -29.96 -26.05 -0.73
CA LEU A 52 -31.17 -26.26 -1.53
C LEU A 52 -32.14 -25.08 -1.43
N ARG A 53 -32.34 -24.54 -0.22
CA ARG A 53 -33.13 -23.31 0.00
C ARG A 53 -32.53 -22.10 -0.70
N ALA A 54 -31.21 -21.91 -0.59
CA ALA A 54 -30.48 -20.85 -1.28
C ALA A 54 -30.61 -20.95 -2.81
N ALA A 55 -30.44 -22.16 -3.38
CA ALA A 55 -30.59 -22.40 -4.82
C ALA A 55 -32.00 -22.07 -5.31
N ASN A 56 -33.03 -22.47 -4.55
CA ASN A 56 -34.42 -22.14 -4.87
C ASN A 56 -34.65 -20.61 -4.96
N ASN A 57 -34.09 -19.85 -4.01
CA ASN A 57 -34.21 -18.39 -4.00
C ASN A 57 -33.54 -17.75 -5.22
N LEU A 58 -32.36 -18.23 -5.62
CA LEU A 58 -31.64 -17.73 -6.81
C LEU A 58 -32.39 -18.04 -8.11
N VAL A 59 -32.87 -19.28 -8.26
CA VAL A 59 -33.58 -19.73 -9.46
C VAL A 59 -34.88 -18.96 -9.66
N LYS A 60 -35.66 -18.73 -8.60
CA LYS A 60 -36.90 -17.94 -8.67
C LYS A 60 -36.68 -16.49 -9.08
N LEU A 61 -35.50 -15.95 -8.81
CA LEU A 61 -35.11 -14.60 -9.20
C LEU A 61 -34.35 -14.57 -10.53
N GLY A 62 -34.12 -15.73 -11.18
CA GLY A 62 -33.37 -15.84 -12.42
C GLY A 62 -31.89 -15.46 -12.29
N ILE A 63 -31.29 -15.63 -11.11
CA ILE A 63 -29.90 -15.23 -10.84
C ILE A 63 -28.96 -16.40 -11.16
N THR A 64 -28.12 -16.23 -12.18
CA THR A 64 -27.11 -17.21 -12.62
C THR A 64 -25.66 -16.76 -12.42
N ASN A 65 -25.45 -15.52 -11.98
CA ASN A 65 -24.14 -14.93 -11.75
C ASN A 65 -24.04 -14.46 -10.29
N LEU A 66 -23.08 -15.00 -9.55
CA LEU A 66 -22.89 -14.71 -8.13
C LEU A 66 -21.48 -14.19 -7.85
N CYS A 67 -21.39 -12.98 -7.29
CA CYS A 67 -20.15 -12.42 -6.77
C CYS A 67 -20.09 -12.61 -5.25
N VAL A 68 -19.04 -13.26 -4.74
CA VAL A 68 -18.86 -13.51 -3.31
C VAL A 68 -17.64 -12.76 -2.81
N ILE A 69 -17.84 -11.85 -1.84
CA ILE A 69 -16.77 -11.07 -1.22
C ILE A 69 -16.56 -11.58 0.21
N GLY A 70 -15.39 -12.13 0.51
CA GLY A 70 -15.11 -12.63 1.85
C GLY A 70 -13.76 -13.32 1.99
N GLY A 71 -13.59 -14.02 3.10
CA GLY A 71 -12.39 -14.82 3.36
C GLY A 71 -12.41 -16.19 2.69
N ASP A 72 -11.35 -16.96 2.93
CA ASP A 72 -11.13 -18.32 2.46
C ASP A 72 -12.35 -19.25 2.62
N GLY A 73 -12.99 -19.22 3.80
CA GLY A 73 -14.15 -20.05 4.10
C GLY A 73 -15.36 -19.73 3.23
N SER A 74 -15.63 -18.44 2.98
CA SER A 74 -16.75 -18.03 2.13
C SER A 74 -16.52 -18.45 0.68
N LEU A 75 -15.31 -18.28 0.17
CA LEU A 75 -14.97 -18.65 -1.21
C LEU A 75 -15.01 -20.16 -1.42
N THR A 76 -14.56 -20.96 -0.43
CA THR A 76 -14.70 -22.42 -0.45
C THR A 76 -16.17 -22.86 -0.48
N GLY A 77 -17.02 -22.19 0.30
CA GLY A 77 -18.46 -22.43 0.30
C GLY A 77 -19.12 -22.11 -1.05
N ALA A 78 -18.67 -21.04 -1.71
CA ALA A 78 -19.13 -20.66 -3.04
C ALA A 78 -18.80 -21.75 -4.08
N ASP A 79 -17.56 -22.24 -4.08
CA ASP A 79 -17.14 -23.28 -5.02
C ASP A 79 -17.89 -24.59 -4.83
N THR A 80 -18.08 -25.01 -3.57
CA THR A 80 -18.88 -26.20 -3.23
C THR A 80 -20.32 -26.04 -3.74
N PHE A 81 -20.90 -24.86 -3.53
CA PHE A 81 -22.26 -24.55 -3.98
C PHE A 81 -22.40 -24.59 -5.51
N ARG A 82 -21.38 -24.15 -6.25
CA ARG A 82 -21.34 -24.25 -7.71
C ARG A 82 -21.20 -25.68 -8.19
N SER A 83 -20.32 -26.46 -7.56
CA SER A 83 -20.08 -27.86 -7.93
C SER A 83 -21.33 -28.72 -7.72
N GLU A 84 -22.10 -28.45 -6.66
CA GLU A 84 -23.37 -29.13 -6.36
C GLU A 84 -24.57 -28.56 -7.16
N TRP A 85 -24.39 -27.51 -7.97
CA TRP A 85 -25.51 -26.76 -8.57
C TRP A 85 -26.47 -27.62 -9.39
N SER A 86 -25.93 -28.46 -10.29
CA SER A 86 -26.73 -29.35 -11.14
C SER A 86 -27.55 -30.35 -10.31
N ASP A 87 -26.97 -30.88 -9.24
CA ASP A 87 -27.66 -31.81 -8.34
C ASP A 87 -28.77 -31.11 -7.54
N LEU A 88 -28.50 -29.89 -7.07
CA LEU A 88 -29.49 -29.08 -6.35
C LEU A 88 -30.69 -28.73 -7.25
N LEU A 89 -30.47 -28.42 -8.52
CA LEU A 89 -31.55 -28.19 -9.49
C LEU A 89 -32.40 -29.44 -9.72
N ASN A 90 -31.76 -30.60 -9.88
CA ASN A 90 -32.45 -31.89 -10.04
C ASN A 90 -33.33 -32.20 -8.83
N ASP A 91 -32.83 -31.96 -7.62
CA ASP A 91 -33.56 -32.18 -6.37
C ASP A 91 -34.75 -31.21 -6.23
N LEU A 92 -34.56 -29.93 -6.59
CA LEU A 92 -35.63 -28.93 -6.58
C LEU A 92 -36.74 -29.25 -7.60
N GLN A 93 -36.37 -29.75 -8.77
CA GLN A 93 -37.31 -30.15 -9.81
C GLN A 93 -38.12 -31.39 -9.38
N LYS A 94 -37.45 -32.41 -8.82
CA LYS A 94 -38.12 -33.61 -8.26
C LYS A 94 -39.07 -33.25 -7.11
N ALA A 95 -38.70 -32.28 -6.29
CA ALA A 95 -39.53 -31.78 -5.19
C ALA A 95 -40.69 -30.86 -5.66
N GLY A 96 -40.81 -30.58 -6.96
CA GLY A 96 -41.84 -29.71 -7.52
C GLY A 96 -41.73 -28.24 -7.11
N LYS A 97 -40.55 -27.80 -6.63
CA LYS A 97 -40.34 -26.42 -6.16
C LYS A 97 -40.00 -25.44 -7.29
N ILE A 98 -39.48 -25.95 -8.41
CA ILE A 98 -39.13 -25.20 -9.62
C ILE A 98 -39.67 -25.92 -10.87
N THR A 99 -39.94 -25.16 -11.92
CA THR A 99 -40.35 -25.68 -13.23
C THR A 99 -39.16 -26.12 -14.07
N ALA A 100 -39.40 -26.96 -15.09
CA ALA A 100 -38.35 -27.37 -16.04
C ALA A 100 -37.76 -26.18 -16.84
N GLU A 101 -38.57 -25.14 -17.10
CA GLU A 101 -38.10 -23.93 -17.77
C GLU A 101 -37.18 -23.08 -16.89
N GLU A 102 -37.52 -22.91 -15.61
CA GLU A 102 -36.67 -22.20 -14.63
C GLU A 102 -35.34 -22.91 -14.42
N ALA A 103 -35.37 -24.25 -14.33
CA ALA A 103 -34.16 -25.07 -14.26
C ALA A 103 -33.28 -24.92 -15.52
N LYS A 104 -33.90 -24.86 -16.71
CA LYS A 104 -33.16 -24.66 -17.98
C LYS A 104 -32.55 -23.27 -18.09
N LYS A 105 -33.27 -22.22 -17.66
CA LYS A 105 -32.77 -20.84 -17.61
C LYS A 105 -31.62 -20.67 -16.64
N SER A 106 -31.63 -21.43 -15.54
CA SER A 106 -30.61 -21.37 -14.49
C SER A 106 -29.65 -22.57 -14.53
N SER A 107 -29.41 -23.14 -15.71
CA SER A 107 -28.67 -24.40 -15.88
C SER A 107 -27.22 -24.36 -15.43
N TYR A 108 -26.65 -23.17 -15.28
CA TYR A 108 -25.30 -22.95 -14.78
C TYR A 108 -25.29 -21.83 -13.74
N LEU A 109 -24.27 -21.86 -12.88
CA LEU A 109 -23.96 -20.82 -11.92
C LEU A 109 -22.52 -20.37 -12.12
N ASN A 110 -22.34 -19.12 -12.54
CA ASN A 110 -21.04 -18.48 -12.62
C ASN A 110 -20.73 -17.85 -11.27
N ILE A 111 -19.53 -18.11 -10.76
CA ILE A 111 -19.06 -17.56 -9.49
C ILE A 111 -17.75 -16.82 -9.70
N VAL A 112 -17.70 -15.60 -9.16
CA VAL A 112 -16.46 -14.84 -8.99
C VAL A 112 -16.27 -14.47 -7.53
N GLY A 113 -15.09 -14.79 -7.01
CA GLY A 113 -14.66 -14.48 -5.66
C GLY A 113 -13.86 -13.19 -5.59
N LEU A 114 -14.07 -12.40 -4.53
CA LEU A 114 -13.19 -11.32 -4.09
C LEU A 114 -12.71 -11.60 -2.67
N VAL A 115 -11.41 -11.41 -2.43
CA VAL A 115 -10.82 -11.73 -1.12
C VAL A 115 -10.88 -10.51 -0.19
N GLY A 116 -11.88 -10.50 0.69
CA GLY A 116 -12.03 -9.52 1.77
C GLY A 116 -11.56 -10.09 3.10
N SER A 117 -10.34 -9.75 3.51
CA SER A 117 -9.72 -10.22 4.75
C SER A 117 -8.66 -9.22 5.21
N ILE A 118 -8.52 -9.02 6.52
CA ILE A 118 -7.41 -8.23 7.09
C ILE A 118 -6.13 -9.06 7.28
N ASP A 119 -6.26 -10.38 7.32
CA ASP A 119 -5.19 -11.30 7.74
C ASP A 119 -4.10 -11.45 6.65
N ASN A 120 -4.43 -11.09 5.40
CA ASN A 120 -3.61 -11.32 4.19
C ASN A 120 -3.10 -12.77 4.08
N ASP A 121 -3.98 -13.72 4.38
CA ASP A 121 -3.67 -15.14 4.51
C ASP A 121 -4.02 -15.98 3.27
N PHE A 122 -4.64 -15.36 2.26
CA PHE A 122 -5.06 -16.03 1.03
C PHE A 122 -3.93 -16.11 0.01
N CYS A 123 -3.53 -17.32 -0.35
CA CYS A 123 -2.51 -17.55 -1.38
C CYS A 123 -3.05 -17.17 -2.77
N GLY A 124 -2.24 -16.48 -3.57
CA GLY A 124 -2.59 -16.06 -4.93
C GLY A 124 -2.82 -14.56 -5.11
N THR A 125 -2.96 -13.80 -4.01
CA THR A 125 -3.00 -12.33 -4.05
C THR A 125 -1.84 -11.74 -3.26
N ASP A 126 -1.26 -10.63 -3.76
CA ASP A 126 -0.21 -9.88 -3.06
C ASP A 126 -0.76 -9.11 -1.85
N MET A 127 -2.04 -8.72 -1.89
CA MET A 127 -2.76 -8.02 -0.81
C MET A 127 -4.26 -8.35 -0.87
N THR A 128 -4.87 -8.67 0.27
CA THR A 128 -6.33 -8.81 0.42
C THR A 128 -7.00 -7.48 0.79
N ILE A 129 -8.25 -7.29 0.37
CA ILE A 129 -9.02 -6.07 0.68
C ILE A 129 -9.21 -5.96 2.20
N GLY A 130 -8.71 -4.87 2.79
CA GLY A 130 -8.81 -4.54 4.20
C GLY A 130 -7.49 -4.67 4.97
N THR A 131 -6.47 -5.33 4.41
CA THR A 131 -5.17 -5.51 5.08
C THR A 131 -4.49 -4.16 5.33
N ASP A 132 -4.46 -3.28 4.32
CA ASP A 132 -3.80 -1.99 4.44
C ASP A 132 -4.54 -1.09 5.46
N SER A 133 -5.87 -1.11 5.44
CA SER A 133 -6.72 -0.44 6.44
C SER A 133 -6.45 -0.92 7.86
N ALA A 134 -6.30 -2.23 8.06
CA ALA A 134 -5.95 -2.80 9.36
C ALA A 134 -4.56 -2.34 9.83
N LEU A 135 -3.56 -2.32 8.94
CA LEU A 135 -2.22 -1.78 9.23
C LEU A 135 -2.27 -0.31 9.63
N HIS A 136 -3.11 0.50 9.00
CA HIS A 136 -3.31 1.90 9.38
C HIS A 136 -3.81 2.03 10.83
N ARG A 137 -4.78 1.19 11.24
CA ARG A 137 -5.29 1.19 12.63
C ARG A 137 -4.21 0.74 13.62
N ILE A 138 -3.44 -0.30 13.28
CA ILE A 138 -2.36 -0.81 14.13
C ILE A 138 -1.30 0.28 14.33
N ILE A 139 -0.83 0.92 13.26
CA ILE A 139 0.22 1.94 13.35
C ILE A 139 -0.24 3.19 14.09
N GLU A 140 -1.50 3.61 13.95
CA GLU A 140 -2.04 4.72 14.75
C GLU A 140 -1.95 4.44 16.25
N ILE A 141 -2.30 3.22 16.67
CA ILE A 141 -2.24 2.79 18.07
C ILE A 141 -0.78 2.69 18.53
N VAL A 142 0.09 2.09 17.71
CA VAL A 142 1.52 1.96 18.02
C VAL A 142 2.17 3.33 18.20
N ASP A 143 1.87 4.29 17.31
CA ASP A 143 2.40 5.66 17.40
C ASP A 143 1.90 6.36 18.67
N ALA A 144 0.60 6.20 19.02
CA ALA A 144 0.04 6.73 20.26
C ALA A 144 0.75 6.14 21.49
N ILE A 145 0.98 4.83 21.52
CA ILE A 145 1.68 4.13 22.60
C ILE A 145 3.15 4.54 22.68
N THR A 146 3.80 4.77 21.54
CA THR A 146 5.22 5.13 21.48
C THR A 146 5.51 6.41 22.27
N THR A 147 4.61 7.39 22.24
CA THR A 147 4.78 8.64 23.00
C THR A 147 4.83 8.40 24.51
N THR A 148 3.88 7.64 25.07
CA THR A 148 3.86 7.32 26.51
C THR A 148 4.99 6.37 26.92
N ALA A 149 5.36 5.44 26.03
CA ALA A 149 6.47 4.51 26.24
C ALA A 149 7.80 5.25 26.39
N GLN A 150 8.05 6.26 25.55
CA GLN A 150 9.27 7.08 25.62
C GLN A 150 9.35 7.92 26.90
N SER A 151 8.22 8.46 27.36
CA SER A 151 8.16 9.26 28.59
C SER A 151 8.54 8.46 29.83
N HIS A 152 7.95 7.27 30.00
CA HIS A 152 8.14 6.45 31.20
C HIS A 152 9.23 5.37 31.07
N GLN A 153 9.91 5.33 29.93
CA GLN A 153 10.85 4.27 29.58
C GLN A 153 10.27 2.85 29.75
N ARG A 154 9.15 2.57 29.09
CA ARG A 154 8.42 1.30 29.25
C ARG A 154 8.70 0.33 28.12
N THR A 155 8.48 -0.94 28.43
CA THR A 155 8.37 -2.01 27.44
C THR A 155 6.90 -2.24 27.14
N PHE A 156 6.52 -2.31 25.87
CA PHE A 156 5.17 -2.64 25.45
C PHE A 156 5.16 -3.93 24.64
N VAL A 157 4.24 -4.83 25.00
CA VAL A 157 3.90 -6.03 24.24
C VAL A 157 2.55 -5.77 23.57
N LEU A 158 2.54 -5.72 22.24
CA LEU A 158 1.36 -5.38 21.44
C LEU A 158 0.89 -6.61 20.69
N GLU A 159 -0.35 -7.03 20.96
CA GLU A 159 -0.97 -8.19 20.32
C GLU A 159 -1.83 -7.77 19.12
N VAL A 160 -1.49 -8.32 17.96
CA VAL A 160 -2.01 -7.95 16.63
C VAL A 160 -2.78 -9.15 16.04
N MET A 161 -3.88 -8.86 15.36
CA MET A 161 -4.68 -9.90 14.68
C MET A 161 -3.93 -10.48 13.46
N GLY A 162 -4.45 -11.57 12.92
CA GLY A 162 -3.90 -12.24 11.73
C GLY A 162 -4.28 -13.72 11.62
N ARG A 163 -5.08 -14.24 12.55
CA ARG A 163 -5.47 -15.64 12.74
C ARG A 163 -4.25 -16.56 12.82
N HIS A 164 -3.90 -17.20 11.73
CA HIS A 164 -2.73 -18.09 11.58
C HIS A 164 -1.70 -17.48 10.61
N CYS A 165 -1.76 -16.17 10.39
CA CYS A 165 -0.90 -15.40 9.51
C CYS A 165 -0.18 -14.30 10.29
N GLY A 166 1.14 -14.25 10.19
CA GLY A 166 1.99 -13.25 10.83
C GLY A 166 2.15 -11.97 10.01
N TYR A 167 1.45 -11.80 8.87
CA TYR A 167 1.69 -10.69 7.94
C TYR A 167 1.50 -9.32 8.61
N LEU A 168 0.39 -9.12 9.33
CA LEU A 168 0.12 -7.87 10.04
C LEU A 168 1.20 -7.58 11.09
N ALA A 169 1.57 -8.58 11.89
CA ALA A 169 2.62 -8.43 12.90
C ALA A 169 3.99 -8.11 12.28
N LEU A 170 4.35 -8.76 11.17
CA LEU A 170 5.62 -8.57 10.46
C LEU A 170 5.71 -7.19 9.79
N VAL A 171 4.66 -6.76 9.10
CA VAL A 171 4.67 -5.43 8.47
C VAL A 171 4.61 -4.34 9.52
N THR A 172 3.88 -4.55 10.61
CA THR A 172 3.87 -3.64 11.77
C THR A 172 5.25 -3.51 12.37
N SER A 173 5.96 -4.63 12.63
CA SER A 173 7.28 -4.61 13.24
C SER A 173 8.30 -3.84 12.39
N LEU A 174 8.25 -4.01 11.07
CA LEU A 174 9.05 -3.22 10.13
C LEU A 174 8.69 -1.73 10.18
N SER A 175 7.39 -1.41 10.22
CA SER A 175 6.87 -0.03 10.12
C SER A 175 7.00 0.80 11.40
N CYS A 176 7.04 0.17 12.57
CA CYS A 176 7.31 0.85 13.85
C CYS A 176 8.76 0.68 14.33
N GLY A 177 9.51 -0.24 13.72
CA GLY A 177 10.88 -0.56 14.13
C GLY A 177 10.95 -1.31 15.45
N ALA A 178 10.06 -2.31 15.63
CA ALA A 178 9.96 -3.12 16.84
C ALA A 178 11.28 -3.87 17.16
N ASP A 179 11.50 -4.09 18.46
CA ASP A 179 12.63 -4.87 18.97
C ASP A 179 12.42 -6.37 18.80
N TRP A 180 11.18 -6.85 18.78
CA TRP A 180 10.92 -8.26 18.50
C TRP A 180 9.55 -8.45 17.85
N VAL A 181 9.40 -9.52 17.08
CA VAL A 181 8.14 -9.95 16.50
C VAL A 181 7.99 -11.45 16.68
N PHE A 182 6.82 -11.88 17.11
CA PHE A 182 6.44 -13.29 17.12
C PHE A 182 5.42 -13.52 16.02
N ILE A 183 5.76 -14.41 15.08
CA ILE A 183 4.89 -14.82 13.97
C ILE A 183 4.77 -16.35 13.93
N PRO A 184 3.60 -16.89 13.56
CA PRO A 184 3.44 -18.34 13.41
C PRO A 184 4.40 -18.92 12.37
N GLU A 185 4.61 -18.26 11.23
CA GLU A 185 5.35 -18.84 10.11
C GLU A 185 6.85 -19.05 10.38
N CYS A 186 7.39 -18.38 11.39
CA CYS A 186 8.76 -18.58 11.82
C CYS A 186 8.82 -18.55 13.36
N PRO A 187 8.45 -19.66 14.03
CA PRO A 187 8.53 -19.77 15.47
C PRO A 187 9.96 -19.52 15.95
N PRO A 188 10.13 -18.93 17.14
CA PRO A 188 11.46 -18.64 17.65
C PRO A 188 12.18 -19.91 18.11
N ASP A 189 13.50 -19.86 18.25
CA ASP A 189 14.33 -20.99 18.74
C ASP A 189 14.07 -21.30 20.23
N ASP A 190 14.47 -22.46 20.72
CA ASP A 190 14.12 -22.90 22.10
C ASP A 190 14.69 -21.96 23.18
N ASP A 191 15.80 -21.27 22.89
CA ASP A 191 16.45 -20.27 23.75
C ASP A 191 15.95 -18.83 23.54
N TRP A 192 14.78 -18.66 22.91
CA TRP A 192 14.25 -17.34 22.58
C TRP A 192 14.05 -16.42 23.78
N GLU A 193 13.78 -16.98 24.97
CA GLU A 193 13.62 -16.20 26.19
C GLU A 193 14.90 -15.43 26.55
N ASP A 194 16.05 -16.12 26.48
CA ASP A 194 17.37 -15.53 26.73
C ASP A 194 17.75 -14.55 25.63
N HIS A 195 17.46 -14.91 24.38
CA HIS A 195 17.75 -14.05 23.25
C HIS A 195 16.94 -12.74 23.31
N LEU A 196 15.65 -12.82 23.63
CA LEU A 196 14.79 -11.67 23.83
C LEU A 196 15.32 -10.79 24.97
N CYS A 197 15.60 -11.37 26.13
CA CYS A 197 16.06 -10.61 27.29
C CYS A 197 17.39 -9.89 27.03
N ARG A 198 18.34 -10.59 26.42
CA ARG A 198 19.63 -10.02 26.00
C ARG A 198 19.42 -8.85 25.06
N ARG A 199 18.54 -9.00 24.07
CA ARG A 199 18.32 -7.98 23.06
C ARG A 199 17.64 -6.74 23.60
N LEU A 200 16.59 -6.88 24.40
CA LEU A 200 15.93 -5.74 25.04
C LEU A 200 16.92 -4.94 25.90
N SER A 201 17.79 -5.65 26.63
CA SER A 201 18.87 -5.05 27.42
C SER A 201 19.86 -4.30 26.54
N GLU A 202 20.31 -4.88 25.43
CA GLU A 202 21.23 -4.23 24.48
C GLU A 202 20.63 -2.96 23.88
N THR A 203 19.37 -2.99 23.43
CA THR A 203 18.69 -1.81 22.88
C THR A 203 18.65 -0.68 23.91
N ARG A 204 18.41 -1.01 25.19
CA ARG A 204 18.31 -0.04 26.27
C ARG A 204 19.66 0.54 26.67
N THR A 205 20.70 -0.29 26.77
CA THR A 205 22.09 0.15 27.01
C THR A 205 22.60 1.07 25.91
N ARG A 206 22.13 0.90 24.66
CA ARG A 206 22.45 1.80 23.52
C ARG A 206 21.69 3.13 23.54
N GLY A 207 20.90 3.38 24.58
CA GLY A 207 20.19 4.64 24.79
C GLY A 207 18.75 4.66 24.29
N SER A 208 18.19 3.52 23.83
CA SER A 208 16.75 3.48 23.56
C SER A 208 15.98 3.56 24.87
N ARG A 209 15.02 4.48 24.92
CA ARG A 209 14.12 4.62 26.08
C ARG A 209 12.94 3.67 26.01
N LEU A 210 12.59 3.17 24.82
CA LEU A 210 11.40 2.37 24.59
C LEU A 210 11.80 0.98 24.12
N ASN A 211 10.98 -0.01 24.47
CA ASN A 211 11.02 -1.31 23.84
C ASN A 211 9.63 -1.70 23.34
N ILE A 212 9.54 -2.16 22.09
CA ILE A 212 8.28 -2.61 21.48
C ILE A 212 8.44 -4.05 21.01
N ILE A 213 7.54 -4.91 21.49
CA ILE A 213 7.42 -6.31 21.08
C ILE A 213 6.06 -6.46 20.42
N ILE A 214 6.04 -6.97 19.19
CA ILE A 214 4.81 -7.26 18.45
C ILE A 214 4.55 -8.77 18.50
N VAL A 215 3.33 -9.16 18.81
CA VAL A 215 2.92 -10.57 18.92
C VAL A 215 1.72 -10.79 18.00
N ALA A 216 1.83 -11.71 17.05
CA ALA A 216 0.68 -12.16 16.27
C ALA A 216 -0.24 -13.02 17.17
N GLU A 217 -1.56 -12.92 17.00
CA GLU A 217 -2.52 -13.73 17.78
C GLU A 217 -2.29 -15.25 17.63
N GLY A 218 -1.77 -15.69 16.48
CA GLY A 218 -1.41 -17.08 16.20
C GLY A 218 0.03 -17.44 16.56
N ALA A 219 0.74 -16.66 17.38
CA ALA A 219 2.14 -16.94 17.72
C ALA A 219 2.29 -18.27 18.46
N ILE A 220 3.23 -19.10 18.00
CA ILE A 220 3.55 -20.42 18.57
C ILE A 220 5.06 -20.61 18.70
N ASP A 221 5.48 -21.54 19.55
CA ASP A 221 6.85 -22.08 19.59
C ASP A 221 7.03 -23.23 18.58
N LYS A 222 8.26 -23.76 18.46
CA LYS A 222 8.57 -24.90 17.58
C LYS A 222 7.86 -26.20 17.97
N HIS A 223 7.46 -26.33 19.23
CA HIS A 223 6.73 -27.49 19.72
C HIS A 223 5.23 -27.41 19.42
N GLY A 224 4.73 -26.23 19.04
CA GLY A 224 3.32 -25.95 18.76
C GLY A 224 2.57 -25.38 19.96
N LYS A 225 3.26 -24.99 21.03
CA LYS A 225 2.67 -24.32 22.19
C LYS A 225 2.43 -22.85 21.86
N PRO A 226 1.23 -22.30 22.16
CA PRO A 226 0.96 -20.87 21.99
C PRO A 226 1.91 -20.01 22.84
N ILE A 227 2.42 -18.92 22.27
CA ILE A 227 3.19 -17.90 22.97
C ILE A 227 2.25 -16.71 23.22
N THR A 228 1.86 -16.48 24.48
CA THR A 228 0.92 -15.40 24.80
C THR A 228 1.62 -14.09 25.13
N SER A 229 0.90 -12.97 24.95
CA SER A 229 1.39 -11.64 25.30
C SER A 229 1.68 -11.49 26.81
N GLU A 230 0.90 -12.16 27.66
CA GLU A 230 1.12 -12.16 29.12
C GLU A 230 2.33 -13.00 29.54
N ASP A 231 2.61 -14.12 28.86
CA ASP A 231 3.83 -14.91 29.10
C ASP A 231 5.08 -14.08 28.85
N ILE A 232 5.11 -13.35 27.73
CA ILE A 232 6.21 -12.45 27.36
C ILE A 232 6.37 -11.33 28.40
N LYS A 233 5.26 -10.73 28.85
CA LYS A 233 5.30 -9.70 29.89
C LYS A 233 5.89 -10.24 31.19
N ASN A 234 5.40 -11.39 31.67
CA ASN A 234 5.88 -12.00 32.92
C ASN A 234 7.37 -12.35 32.82
N LEU A 235 7.81 -12.85 31.67
CA LEU A 235 9.22 -13.11 31.39
C LEU A 235 10.08 -11.85 31.52
N VAL A 236 9.70 -10.76 30.85
CA VAL A 236 10.46 -9.50 30.85
C VAL A 236 10.48 -8.87 32.24
N VAL A 237 9.35 -8.88 32.96
CA VAL A 237 9.28 -8.37 34.34
C VAL A 237 10.17 -9.20 35.27
N LYS A 238 10.09 -10.53 35.21
CA LYS A 238 10.83 -11.42 36.13
C LYS A 238 12.34 -11.40 35.88
N ARG A 239 12.77 -11.40 34.62
CA ARG A 239 14.19 -11.49 34.25
C ARG A 239 14.90 -10.14 34.16
N LEU A 240 14.23 -9.10 33.65
CA LEU A 240 14.84 -7.78 33.42
C LEU A 240 14.36 -6.69 34.38
N GLY A 241 13.25 -6.90 35.10
CA GLY A 241 12.68 -5.88 35.99
C GLY A 241 12.11 -4.65 35.28
N TYR A 242 11.83 -4.73 33.98
CA TYR A 242 11.29 -3.59 33.21
C TYR A 242 9.78 -3.43 33.43
N ASP A 243 9.30 -2.18 33.59
CA ASP A 243 7.86 -1.86 33.60
C ASP A 243 7.27 -2.18 32.23
N THR A 244 6.61 -3.35 32.16
CA THR A 244 6.10 -3.94 30.93
C THR A 244 4.59 -3.95 30.91
N ARG A 245 4.01 -3.45 29.81
CA ARG A 245 2.55 -3.38 29.61
C ARG A 245 2.15 -4.19 28.40
N VAL A 246 1.00 -4.84 28.49
CA VAL A 246 0.38 -5.55 27.38
C VAL A 246 -0.75 -4.68 26.83
N THR A 247 -0.87 -4.62 25.52
CA THR A 247 -2.02 -4.00 24.85
C THR A 247 -2.50 -4.93 23.75
N VAL A 248 -3.70 -5.46 23.94
CA VAL A 248 -4.40 -6.25 22.92
C VAL A 248 -5.24 -5.30 22.10
N LEU A 249 -4.89 -5.11 20.82
CA LEU A 249 -5.59 -4.17 19.95
C LEU A 249 -7.03 -4.64 19.70
N GLY A 250 -7.22 -5.95 19.50
CA GLY A 250 -8.53 -6.54 19.25
C GLY A 250 -9.20 -5.98 17.98
N HIS A 251 -10.53 -5.83 18.02
CA HIS A 251 -11.35 -5.56 16.84
C HIS A 251 -11.25 -4.15 16.27
N VAL A 252 -10.53 -3.23 16.93
CA VAL A 252 -10.23 -1.90 16.35
C VAL A 252 -9.51 -2.01 15.00
N GLN A 253 -8.83 -3.14 14.77
CA GLN A 253 -8.12 -3.48 13.53
C GLN A 253 -9.06 -3.83 12.36
N ARG A 254 -10.32 -4.17 12.64
CA ARG A 254 -11.35 -4.48 11.63
C ARG A 254 -12.28 -3.31 11.33
N GLY A 255 -12.21 -2.25 12.15
CA GLY A 255 -13.08 -1.09 12.07
C GLY A 255 -12.40 0.12 11.44
N GLY A 256 -13.16 1.21 11.35
CA GLY A 256 -12.69 2.47 10.79
C GLY A 256 -12.90 2.58 9.29
N THR A 257 -12.59 3.76 8.78
CA THR A 257 -12.72 4.11 7.37
C THR A 257 -11.60 3.43 6.56
N PRO A 258 -11.91 2.81 5.40
CA PRO A 258 -10.89 2.17 4.56
C PRO A 258 -9.83 3.15 4.07
N SER A 259 -8.58 2.67 3.98
CA SER A 259 -7.46 3.42 3.40
C SER A 259 -7.68 3.69 1.91
N ALA A 260 -6.96 4.66 1.35
CA ALA A 260 -7.08 4.96 -0.07
C ALA A 260 -6.71 3.75 -0.94
N PHE A 261 -5.68 2.99 -0.54
CA PHE A 261 -5.25 1.78 -1.23
C PHE A 261 -6.37 0.73 -1.28
N ASP A 262 -7.01 0.42 -0.15
CA ASP A 262 -8.09 -0.58 -0.10
C ASP A 262 -9.33 -0.15 -0.88
N ARG A 263 -9.66 1.16 -0.90
CA ARG A 263 -10.76 1.68 -1.73
C ARG A 263 -10.50 1.47 -3.21
N ILE A 264 -9.30 1.85 -3.67
CA ILE A 264 -8.90 1.68 -5.07
C ILE A 264 -8.84 0.19 -5.43
N LEU A 265 -8.27 -0.63 -4.55
CA LEU A 265 -8.19 -2.07 -4.73
C LEU A 265 -9.58 -2.69 -4.88
N GLY A 266 -10.49 -2.37 -3.96
CA GLY A 266 -11.88 -2.85 -4.00
C GLY A 266 -12.63 -2.39 -5.25
N SER A 267 -12.48 -1.13 -5.67
CA SER A 267 -13.09 -0.64 -6.91
C SER A 267 -12.55 -1.35 -8.16
N ARG A 268 -11.23 -1.55 -8.24
CA ARG A 268 -10.59 -2.24 -9.37
C ARG A 268 -11.03 -3.71 -9.44
N MET A 269 -10.97 -4.41 -8.31
CA MET A 269 -11.37 -5.81 -8.22
C MET A 269 -12.86 -6.00 -8.49
N GLY A 270 -13.71 -5.08 -8.04
CA GLY A 270 -15.15 -5.11 -8.28
C GLY A 270 -15.50 -4.98 -9.76
N VAL A 271 -14.89 -4.04 -10.48
CA VAL A 271 -15.09 -3.89 -11.93
C VAL A 271 -14.64 -5.15 -12.67
N GLU A 272 -13.45 -5.64 -12.35
CA GLU A 272 -12.92 -6.86 -12.97
C GLU A 272 -13.79 -8.09 -12.69
N ALA A 273 -14.37 -8.18 -11.48
CA ALA A 273 -15.28 -9.28 -11.14
C ALA A 273 -16.58 -9.23 -11.93
N VAL A 274 -17.11 -8.04 -12.20
CA VAL A 274 -18.30 -7.87 -13.05
C VAL A 274 -17.96 -8.27 -14.49
N MET A 275 -16.82 -7.83 -15.03
CA MET A 275 -16.38 -8.24 -16.38
C MET A 275 -16.21 -9.76 -16.46
N ALA A 276 -15.58 -10.38 -15.46
CA ALA A 276 -15.43 -11.83 -15.39
C ALA A 276 -16.78 -12.59 -15.36
N LEU A 277 -17.81 -12.04 -14.72
CA LEU A 277 -19.15 -12.63 -14.73
C LEU A 277 -19.86 -12.45 -16.06
N LEU A 278 -19.67 -11.31 -16.74
CA LEU A 278 -20.27 -11.04 -18.05
C LEU A 278 -19.66 -11.90 -19.17
N GLU A 279 -18.35 -12.15 -19.10
CA GLU A 279 -17.63 -13.04 -20.02
C GLU A 279 -17.80 -14.54 -19.69
N GLY A 280 -18.36 -14.85 -18.50
CA GLY A 280 -18.43 -16.21 -17.97
C GLY A 280 -19.36 -17.13 -18.76
N THR A 281 -18.82 -18.25 -19.23
CA THR A 281 -19.57 -19.34 -19.86
C THR A 281 -19.75 -20.53 -18.91
N PRO A 282 -20.64 -21.51 -19.20
CA PRO A 282 -20.80 -22.70 -18.36
C PRO A 282 -19.50 -23.47 -18.09
N ASP A 283 -18.56 -23.46 -19.05
CA ASP A 283 -17.27 -24.14 -18.97
C ASP A 283 -16.19 -23.32 -18.23
N THR A 284 -16.45 -22.03 -17.97
CA THR A 284 -15.49 -21.15 -17.32
C THR A 284 -15.35 -21.55 -15.85
N PRO A 285 -14.16 -21.89 -15.34
CA PRO A 285 -14.00 -22.25 -13.94
C PRO A 285 -14.27 -21.07 -13.00
N ALA A 286 -14.64 -21.36 -11.76
CA ALA A 286 -14.82 -20.32 -10.74
C ALA A 286 -13.47 -19.64 -10.52
N CYS A 287 -13.48 -18.32 -10.59
CA CYS A 287 -12.26 -17.54 -10.45
C CYS A 287 -12.32 -16.61 -9.24
N VAL A 288 -11.15 -16.25 -8.75
CA VAL A 288 -10.96 -15.21 -7.74
C VAL A 288 -10.20 -14.06 -8.39
N VAL A 289 -10.69 -12.83 -8.21
CA VAL A 289 -9.95 -11.64 -8.64
C VAL A 289 -8.93 -11.31 -7.55
N SER A 290 -7.67 -11.32 -7.96
CA SER A 290 -6.51 -11.14 -7.09
C SER A 290 -5.63 -9.99 -7.58
N LEU A 291 -4.78 -9.47 -6.70
CA LEU A 291 -3.77 -8.48 -7.05
C LEU A 291 -2.43 -9.20 -7.29
N SER A 292 -1.85 -9.03 -8.49
CA SER A 292 -0.51 -9.53 -8.81
C SER A 292 0.31 -8.45 -9.49
N GLY A 293 1.39 -8.01 -8.84
CA GLY A 293 2.30 -7.00 -9.42
C GLY A 293 1.59 -5.69 -9.80
N ASN A 294 0.71 -5.19 -8.92
CA ASN A 294 -0.12 -4.01 -9.13
C ASN A 294 -1.13 -4.12 -10.30
N GLN A 295 -1.43 -5.34 -10.78
CA GLN A 295 -2.48 -5.61 -11.78
C GLN A 295 -3.56 -6.50 -11.18
N ALA A 296 -4.82 -6.27 -11.56
CA ALA A 296 -5.91 -7.17 -11.23
C ALA A 296 -5.83 -8.38 -12.18
N VAL A 297 -5.85 -9.59 -11.63
CA VAL A 297 -5.76 -10.84 -12.38
C VAL A 297 -6.84 -11.81 -11.90
N ARG A 298 -7.35 -12.63 -12.81
CA ARG A 298 -8.30 -13.70 -12.51
C ARG A 298 -7.52 -14.99 -12.31
N LEU A 299 -7.65 -15.62 -11.15
CA LEU A 299 -7.00 -16.89 -10.83
C LEU A 299 -8.05 -17.99 -10.57
N PRO A 300 -7.76 -19.26 -10.87
CA PRO A 300 -8.65 -20.36 -10.50
C PRO A 300 -8.83 -20.40 -8.98
N LEU A 301 -10.09 -20.37 -8.54
CA LEU A 301 -10.42 -20.27 -7.12
C LEU A 301 -9.89 -21.49 -6.33
N MET A 302 -10.05 -22.69 -6.88
CA MET A 302 -9.67 -23.92 -6.21
C MET A 302 -8.17 -24.10 -6.02
N GLU A 303 -7.36 -23.64 -6.98
CA GLU A 303 -5.90 -23.64 -6.83
C GLU A 303 -5.47 -22.76 -5.65
N CYS A 304 -6.03 -21.54 -5.56
CA CYS A 304 -5.72 -20.59 -4.49
C CYS A 304 -6.15 -21.10 -3.11
N VAL A 305 -7.35 -21.69 -3.01
CA VAL A 305 -7.86 -22.29 -1.77
C VAL A 305 -7.01 -23.49 -1.35
N GLN A 306 -6.62 -24.34 -2.29
CA GLN A 306 -5.79 -25.51 -2.02
C GLN A 306 -4.40 -25.12 -1.51
N MET A 307 -3.75 -24.15 -2.16
CA MET A 307 -2.48 -23.59 -1.68
C MET A 307 -2.60 -23.00 -0.26
N THR A 308 -3.71 -22.33 0.04
CA THR A 308 -3.95 -21.76 1.39
C THR A 308 -4.08 -22.86 2.46
N LYS A 309 -4.75 -23.97 2.13
CA LYS A 309 -4.83 -25.16 3.02
C LYS A 309 -3.48 -25.83 3.20
N GLU A 310 -2.64 -25.86 2.16
CA GLU A 310 -1.29 -26.40 2.21
C GLU A 310 -0.40 -25.62 3.19
N VAL A 311 -0.53 -24.30 3.27
CA VAL A 311 0.16 -23.50 4.31
C VAL A 311 -0.20 -24.00 5.71
N THR A 312 -1.50 -24.17 5.97
CA THR A 312 -1.99 -24.63 7.29
C THR A 312 -1.50 -26.05 7.60
N LYS A 313 -1.46 -26.92 6.59
CA LYS A 313 -0.91 -28.27 6.70
C LYS A 313 0.58 -28.24 7.03
N ALA A 314 1.38 -27.46 6.30
CA ALA A 314 2.81 -27.31 6.53
C ALA A 314 3.10 -26.78 7.94
N MET A 315 2.31 -25.81 8.40
CA MET A 315 2.35 -25.28 9.76
C MET A 315 2.08 -26.35 10.82
N ASN A 316 1.04 -27.16 10.65
CA ASN A 316 0.69 -28.25 11.58
C ASN A 316 1.74 -29.38 11.59
N GLU A 317 2.34 -29.66 10.43
CA GLU A 317 3.44 -30.62 10.27
C GLU A 317 4.81 -30.07 10.71
N LYS A 318 4.87 -28.83 11.25
CA LYS A 318 6.09 -28.15 11.71
C LYS A 318 7.12 -27.90 10.59
N LYS A 319 6.67 -27.84 9.33
CA LYS A 319 7.46 -27.49 8.15
C LYS A 319 7.42 -25.99 7.89
N PHE A 320 7.96 -25.20 8.83
CA PHE A 320 7.87 -23.74 8.82
C PHE A 320 8.54 -23.07 7.60
N GLU A 321 9.64 -23.62 7.10
CA GLU A 321 10.30 -23.10 5.90
C GLU A 321 9.41 -23.22 4.65
N GLU A 322 8.66 -24.31 4.53
CA GLU A 322 7.71 -24.53 3.45
C GLU A 322 6.53 -23.57 3.57
N ALA A 323 6.00 -23.38 4.78
CA ALA A 323 4.93 -22.40 5.04
C ALA A 323 5.33 -20.97 4.63
N MET A 324 6.56 -20.53 4.95
CA MET A 324 7.06 -19.22 4.52
C MET A 324 7.17 -19.10 2.99
N LYS A 325 7.60 -20.16 2.29
CA LYS A 325 7.69 -20.17 0.83
C LYS A 325 6.30 -20.06 0.19
N LEU A 326 5.31 -20.78 0.74
CA LEU A 326 3.92 -20.77 0.28
C LEU A 326 3.22 -19.41 0.50
N ARG A 327 3.57 -18.65 1.55
CA ARG A 327 3.13 -17.25 1.73
C ARG A 327 3.65 -16.30 0.65
N GLY A 328 4.69 -16.71 -0.07
CA GLY A 328 5.20 -16.02 -1.25
C GLY A 328 6.38 -15.08 -1.01
N ARG A 329 6.96 -14.59 -2.11
CA ARG A 329 8.22 -13.81 -2.10
C ARG A 329 8.12 -12.50 -1.33
N SER A 330 6.97 -11.84 -1.34
CA SER A 330 6.79 -10.57 -0.62
C SER A 330 6.92 -10.76 0.90
N PHE A 331 6.31 -11.83 1.42
CA PHE A 331 6.40 -12.19 2.84
C PHE A 331 7.84 -12.52 3.23
N MET A 332 8.52 -13.39 2.45
CA MET A 332 9.92 -13.75 2.69
C MET A 332 10.85 -12.54 2.68
N ASN A 333 10.69 -11.64 1.69
CA ASN A 333 11.48 -10.41 1.62
C ASN A 333 11.27 -9.52 2.85
N ASN A 334 10.03 -9.40 3.36
CA ASN A 334 9.76 -8.65 4.58
C ASN A 334 10.44 -9.32 5.79
N TRP A 335 10.40 -10.65 5.86
CA TRP A 335 11.03 -11.43 6.92
C TRP A 335 12.55 -11.30 6.92
N GLU A 336 13.19 -11.38 5.77
CA GLU A 336 14.64 -11.19 5.60
C GLU A 336 15.08 -9.79 6.00
N VAL A 337 14.37 -8.76 5.52
CA VAL A 337 14.66 -7.35 5.90
C VAL A 337 14.49 -7.15 7.40
N TYR A 338 13.43 -7.72 7.98
CA TYR A 338 13.23 -7.68 9.42
C TYR A 338 14.38 -8.38 10.16
N LYS A 339 14.75 -9.61 9.79
CA LYS A 339 15.89 -10.34 10.37
C LYS A 339 17.18 -9.52 10.34
N LEU A 340 17.48 -8.87 9.21
CA LEU A 340 18.65 -8.00 9.07
C LEU A 340 18.61 -6.82 10.04
N LEU A 341 17.50 -6.07 10.08
CA LEU A 341 17.37 -4.88 10.93
C LEU A 341 17.26 -5.22 12.43
N ALA A 342 16.74 -6.40 12.72
CA ALA A 342 16.36 -6.83 14.05
C ALA A 342 17.47 -7.67 14.72
N HIS A 343 17.89 -8.76 14.09
CA HIS A 343 18.68 -9.81 14.74
C HIS A 343 20.19 -9.66 14.57
N VAL A 344 20.65 -8.79 13.68
CA VAL A 344 22.08 -8.67 13.39
C VAL A 344 22.71 -7.61 14.29
N ARG A 345 23.75 -8.01 15.01
CA ARG A 345 24.58 -7.10 15.80
C ARG A 345 25.46 -6.27 14.86
N PRO A 346 25.55 -4.95 15.05
CA PRO A 346 26.61 -4.19 14.40
C PRO A 346 27.98 -4.74 14.84
N PRO A 347 28.95 -4.89 13.93
CA PRO A 347 30.28 -5.37 14.26
C PRO A 347 30.94 -4.49 15.32
N VAL A 348 31.65 -5.12 16.26
CA VAL A 348 32.29 -4.45 17.40
C VAL A 348 33.53 -3.64 16.97
N SER A 349 34.17 -3.99 15.84
CA SER A 349 35.29 -3.21 15.31
C SER A 349 34.83 -2.12 14.34
N LYS A 350 35.32 -0.89 14.58
CA LYS A 350 35.13 0.30 13.73
C LYS A 350 36.00 0.31 12.46
N THR A 351 36.47 -0.83 11.98
CA THR A 351 37.17 -0.90 10.70
C THR A 351 36.14 -0.83 9.59
N GLY A 352 35.75 0.40 9.25
CA GLY A 352 34.82 0.71 8.17
C GLY A 352 35.32 0.09 6.86
N LEU A 353 34.62 -0.92 6.32
CA LEU A 353 34.97 -1.52 5.03
C LEU A 353 34.91 -0.46 3.92
N HIS A 354 33.80 0.30 3.90
CA HIS A 354 33.55 1.36 2.94
C HIS A 354 32.85 2.57 3.57
N THR A 355 32.97 3.75 2.95
CA THR A 355 32.30 4.99 3.39
C THR A 355 31.14 5.34 2.46
N VAL A 356 29.90 5.29 2.95
CA VAL A 356 28.70 5.57 2.13
C VAL A 356 27.99 6.81 2.66
N ALA A 357 27.65 7.74 1.77
CA ALA A 357 26.87 8.94 2.11
C ALA A 357 25.39 8.77 1.73
N VAL A 358 24.48 9.29 2.56
CA VAL A 358 23.04 9.36 2.26
C VAL A 358 22.53 10.79 2.36
N MET A 359 21.65 11.20 1.44
CA MET A 359 21.10 12.55 1.38
C MET A 359 19.69 12.60 0.83
N ASN A 360 18.94 13.65 1.19
CA ASN A 360 17.60 13.91 0.68
C ASN A 360 17.60 15.08 -0.32
N VAL A 361 16.90 14.93 -1.45
CA VAL A 361 16.86 15.94 -2.53
C VAL A 361 15.42 16.13 -3.04
N GLY A 362 15.03 17.38 -3.25
CA GLY A 362 13.71 17.77 -3.74
C GLY A 362 12.76 18.23 -2.64
N ALA A 363 11.46 18.12 -2.88
CA ALA A 363 10.43 18.44 -1.87
C ALA A 363 10.35 17.33 -0.81
N PRO A 364 10.04 17.67 0.46
CA PRO A 364 9.86 16.66 1.49
C PRO A 364 8.68 15.74 1.17
N ALA A 365 8.88 14.44 1.41
CA ALA A 365 7.85 13.41 1.28
C ALA A 365 7.86 12.51 2.52
N ALA A 366 6.67 12.13 3.00
CA ALA A 366 6.55 11.26 4.15
C ALA A 366 7.17 9.89 3.84
N GLY A 367 8.07 9.41 4.71
CA GLY A 367 8.80 8.16 4.52
C GLY A 367 10.28 8.32 4.13
N MET A 368 10.73 9.52 3.75
CA MET A 368 12.17 9.79 3.51
C MET A 368 13.02 9.41 4.73
N ASN A 369 12.57 9.76 5.93
CA ASN A 369 13.26 9.42 7.19
C ASN A 369 13.35 7.91 7.43
N ALA A 370 12.33 7.14 7.01
CA ALA A 370 12.34 5.67 7.11
C ALA A 370 13.36 5.05 6.15
N ALA A 371 13.49 5.58 4.93
CA ALA A 371 14.53 5.17 3.98
C ALA A 371 15.93 5.48 4.54
N VAL A 372 16.18 6.70 5.00
CA VAL A 372 17.46 7.09 5.63
C VAL A 372 17.80 6.15 6.80
N ARG A 373 16.84 5.94 7.71
CA ARG A 373 17.03 5.04 8.87
C ARG A 373 17.44 3.64 8.43
N SER A 374 16.76 3.07 7.45
CA SER A 374 17.03 1.72 6.97
C SER A 374 18.42 1.63 6.35
N THR A 375 18.76 2.59 5.48
CA THR A 375 20.09 2.71 4.87
C THR A 375 21.20 2.81 5.90
N VAL A 376 21.05 3.69 6.91
CA VAL A 376 22.05 3.85 7.98
C VAL A 376 22.21 2.56 8.78
N ARG A 377 21.12 1.94 9.23
CA ARG A 377 21.21 0.73 10.07
C ARG A 377 21.84 -0.44 9.32
N ILE A 378 21.44 -0.68 8.07
CA ILE A 378 22.02 -1.75 7.24
C ILE A 378 23.49 -1.47 6.93
N GLY A 379 23.84 -0.21 6.64
CA GLY A 379 25.24 0.17 6.41
C GLY A 379 26.12 -0.11 7.62
N LEU A 380 25.66 0.27 8.81
CA LEU A 380 26.37 0.01 10.06
C LEU A 380 26.49 -1.49 10.37
N ILE A 381 25.43 -2.28 10.11
CA ILE A 381 25.46 -3.75 10.25
C ILE A 381 26.49 -4.38 9.33
N GLN A 382 26.66 -3.86 8.11
CA GLN A 382 27.66 -4.32 7.16
C GLN A 382 29.08 -3.85 7.49
N GLY A 383 29.26 -3.07 8.56
CA GLY A 383 30.55 -2.50 8.94
C GLY A 383 30.98 -1.34 8.05
N ASN A 384 30.05 -0.67 7.35
CA ASN A 384 30.35 0.55 6.60
C ASN A 384 30.34 1.78 7.53
N ARG A 385 31.16 2.77 7.21
CA ARG A 385 31.07 4.11 7.78
C ARG A 385 29.97 4.87 7.03
N VAL A 386 28.90 5.26 7.72
CA VAL A 386 27.76 5.93 7.07
C VAL A 386 27.78 7.43 7.40
N LEU A 387 27.80 8.24 6.36
CA LEU A 387 27.72 9.69 6.44
C LEU A 387 26.33 10.16 6.03
N VAL A 388 25.79 11.17 6.69
CA VAL A 388 24.56 11.85 6.28
C VAL A 388 24.92 13.25 5.80
N VAL A 389 24.31 13.66 4.69
CA VAL A 389 24.52 14.99 4.10
C VAL A 389 23.27 15.81 4.31
N HIS A 390 23.43 16.99 4.90
CA HIS A 390 22.31 17.91 5.11
C HIS A 390 21.99 18.69 3.84
N ASP A 391 20.73 19.13 3.69
CA ASP A 391 20.31 20.06 2.63
C ASP A 391 20.65 19.64 1.18
N GLY A 392 20.78 18.33 0.94
CA GLY A 392 21.00 17.75 -0.39
C GLY A 392 22.33 18.16 -1.02
N PHE A 393 22.32 18.43 -2.33
CA PHE A 393 23.52 18.80 -3.08
C PHE A 393 24.18 20.10 -2.61
N GLU A 394 23.40 21.05 -2.08
CA GLU A 394 23.93 22.31 -1.57
C GLU A 394 24.77 22.08 -0.30
N GLY A 395 24.27 21.26 0.63
CA GLY A 395 25.06 20.91 1.81
C GLY A 395 26.24 20.01 1.49
N LEU A 396 26.13 19.13 0.48
CA LEU A 396 27.27 18.38 -0.06
C LEU A 396 28.38 19.30 -0.55
N ALA A 397 28.02 20.35 -1.32
CA ALA A 397 28.98 21.34 -1.80
C ALA A 397 29.59 22.18 -0.66
N LYS A 398 28.83 22.47 0.39
CA LYS A 398 29.28 23.22 1.57
C LYS A 398 30.04 22.36 2.61
N GLY A 399 30.07 21.04 2.45
CA GLY A 399 30.68 20.11 3.40
C GLY A 399 29.87 19.93 4.69
N GLN A 400 28.55 20.14 4.64
CA GLN A 400 27.62 19.91 5.76
C GLN A 400 27.31 18.41 5.90
N ILE A 401 28.32 17.66 6.35
CA ILE A 401 28.30 16.21 6.44
C ILE A 401 28.60 15.79 7.87
N GLU A 402 27.81 14.88 8.41
CA GLU A 402 28.04 14.29 9.72
C GLU A 402 28.01 12.75 9.66
N GLU A 403 28.65 12.10 10.63
CA GLU A 403 28.69 10.64 10.72
C GLU A 403 27.48 10.12 11.50
N ALA A 404 26.74 9.19 10.90
CA ALA A 404 25.51 8.67 11.47
C ALA A 404 25.76 7.40 12.29
N GLY A 405 25.54 7.47 13.59
CA GLY A 405 25.54 6.32 14.50
C GLY A 405 24.21 5.56 14.53
N TRP A 406 24.18 4.43 15.23
CA TRP A 406 22.96 3.61 15.36
C TRP A 406 21.78 4.37 16.00
N SER A 407 22.08 5.13 17.06
CA SER A 407 21.06 5.89 17.82
C SER A 407 20.67 7.19 17.14
N TYR A 408 21.45 7.69 16.16
CA TYR A 408 21.17 8.93 15.43
C TYR A 408 19.83 8.86 14.67
N VAL A 409 19.55 7.72 14.02
CA VAL A 409 18.28 7.48 13.30
C VAL A 409 17.19 6.83 14.17
N GLY A 410 17.34 6.88 15.50
CA GLY A 410 16.38 6.34 16.46
C GLY A 410 15.03 7.05 16.38
N GLY A 411 13.93 6.30 16.19
CA GLY A 411 12.57 6.87 16.15
C GLY A 411 12.18 7.62 14.86
N TRP A 412 13.05 7.64 13.84
CA TRP A 412 12.80 8.38 12.58
C TRP A 412 11.72 7.75 11.70
N ILE A 413 11.37 6.48 11.93
CA ILE A 413 10.51 5.71 11.03
C ILE A 413 9.07 6.27 10.92
N GLY A 414 8.51 6.74 12.03
CA GLY A 414 7.16 7.30 12.08
C GLY A 414 7.10 8.82 11.88
N GLN A 415 8.24 9.46 11.57
CA GLN A 415 8.31 10.93 11.44
C GLN A 415 8.18 11.36 9.99
N GLY A 416 7.27 12.30 9.74
CA GLY A 416 7.15 12.99 8.45
C GLY A 416 8.28 13.96 8.14
N GLY A 417 8.21 14.59 6.97
CA GLY A 417 9.21 15.57 6.51
C GLY A 417 10.59 14.96 6.25
N SER A 418 11.64 15.80 6.32
CA SER A 418 13.04 15.40 6.15
C SER A 418 13.88 15.88 7.33
N LYS A 419 14.43 14.96 8.13
CA LYS A 419 15.34 15.30 9.24
C LYS A 419 16.71 15.78 8.79
N LEU A 420 17.17 15.34 7.62
CA LEU A 420 18.42 15.82 7.02
C LEU A 420 18.27 17.22 6.40
N GLY A 421 17.05 17.75 6.29
CA GLY A 421 16.78 18.84 5.37
C GLY A 421 16.71 18.34 3.93
N THR A 422 16.10 19.11 3.04
CA THR A 422 16.01 18.78 1.61
C THR A 422 15.81 20.05 0.81
N LYS A 423 16.50 20.15 -0.33
CA LYS A 423 16.42 21.29 -1.24
C LYS A 423 16.31 20.82 -2.68
N ARG A 424 15.82 21.71 -3.55
CA ARG A 424 15.68 21.47 -4.99
C ARG A 424 16.94 21.84 -5.80
N THR A 425 18.04 22.15 -5.12
CA THR A 425 19.30 22.56 -5.74
C THR A 425 19.92 21.40 -6.51
N LEU A 426 20.35 21.64 -7.75
CA LEU A 426 20.98 20.66 -8.62
C LEU A 426 22.52 20.76 -8.55
N PRO A 427 23.26 19.65 -8.74
CA PRO A 427 24.71 19.60 -8.55
C PRO A 427 25.53 20.33 -9.62
N LYS A 428 25.02 20.55 -10.84
CA LYS A 428 25.80 21.10 -11.97
C LYS A 428 26.55 22.40 -11.70
N LYS A 429 26.00 23.30 -10.89
CA LYS A 429 26.66 24.58 -10.53
C LYS A 429 27.80 24.42 -9.52
N ASN A 430 27.86 23.30 -8.81
CA ASN A 430 28.74 23.08 -7.68
C ASN A 430 29.54 21.78 -7.78
N LEU A 431 29.72 21.25 -9.00
CA LEU A 431 30.40 19.97 -9.20
C LEU A 431 31.83 19.97 -8.64
N GLU A 432 32.56 21.07 -8.78
CA GLU A 432 33.91 21.23 -8.23
C GLU A 432 33.94 21.12 -6.69
N GLN A 433 33.01 21.80 -5.99
CA GLN A 433 32.97 21.71 -4.54
C GLN A 433 32.47 20.34 -4.07
N ILE A 434 31.54 19.73 -4.82
CA ILE A 434 31.04 18.38 -4.55
C ILE A 434 32.17 17.35 -4.72
N SER A 435 32.94 17.40 -5.80
CA SER A 435 34.08 16.49 -6.03
C SER A 435 35.15 16.65 -4.95
N ALA A 436 35.48 17.90 -4.58
CA ALA A 436 36.41 18.18 -3.49
C ALA A 436 35.95 17.58 -2.15
N ASN A 437 34.66 17.69 -1.82
CA ASN A 437 34.13 17.13 -0.57
C ASN A 437 33.99 15.60 -0.62
N ILE A 438 33.67 15.00 -1.77
CA ILE A 438 33.71 13.55 -1.93
C ILE A 438 35.09 13.00 -1.59
N THR A 439 36.16 13.65 -2.08
CA THR A 439 37.54 13.27 -1.73
C THR A 439 37.86 13.56 -0.27
N LYS A 440 37.53 14.75 0.25
CA LYS A 440 37.81 15.17 1.63
C LYS A 440 37.22 14.21 2.66
N PHE A 441 35.99 13.76 2.44
CA PHE A 441 35.29 12.84 3.35
C PHE A 441 35.47 11.37 2.97
N ASN A 442 36.23 11.09 1.90
CA ASN A 442 36.45 9.76 1.33
C ASN A 442 35.13 9.03 1.06
N ILE A 443 34.17 9.70 0.40
CA ILE A 443 32.87 9.13 0.05
C ILE A 443 33.07 8.14 -1.09
N GLN A 444 32.67 6.89 -0.86
CA GLN A 444 32.89 5.76 -1.76
C GLN A 444 31.60 5.31 -2.46
N GLY A 445 30.45 5.75 -1.97
CA GLY A 445 29.15 5.53 -2.60
C GLY A 445 28.12 6.51 -2.08
N LEU A 446 27.10 6.80 -2.89
CA LEU A 446 26.12 7.84 -2.61
C LEU A 446 24.67 7.32 -2.76
N ILE A 447 23.85 7.48 -1.73
CA ILE A 447 22.42 7.13 -1.76
C ILE A 447 21.62 8.42 -1.72
N ILE A 448 20.82 8.66 -2.76
CA ILE A 448 20.04 9.88 -2.94
C ILE A 448 18.56 9.54 -2.80
N ILE A 449 17.88 10.10 -1.82
CA ILE A 449 16.44 9.88 -1.61
C ILE A 449 15.70 11.13 -2.05
N GLY A 450 14.85 11.02 -3.07
CA GLY A 450 14.23 12.24 -3.59
C GLY A 450 13.38 12.09 -4.84
N GLY A 451 12.84 13.24 -5.25
CA GLY A 451 11.93 13.34 -6.38
C GLY A 451 12.65 13.50 -7.71
N PHE A 452 12.01 14.24 -8.63
CA PHE A 452 12.58 14.48 -9.96
C PHE A 452 13.92 15.22 -9.92
N GLU A 453 14.13 16.14 -8.96
CA GLU A 453 15.42 16.80 -8.76
C GLU A 453 16.55 15.82 -8.39
N ALA A 454 16.25 14.73 -7.67
CA ALA A 454 17.23 13.69 -7.40
C ALA A 454 17.59 12.94 -8.68
N TYR A 455 16.60 12.62 -9.51
CA TYR A 455 16.78 12.00 -10.82
C TYR A 455 17.64 12.86 -11.76
N THR A 456 17.27 14.13 -11.94
CA THR A 456 18.05 15.08 -12.75
C THR A 456 19.45 15.28 -12.18
N GLY A 457 19.59 15.40 -10.86
CA GLY A 457 20.89 15.50 -10.20
C GLY A 457 21.76 14.27 -10.44
N GLY A 458 21.19 13.07 -10.47
CA GLY A 458 21.91 11.85 -10.85
C GLY A 458 22.42 11.88 -12.29
N LEU A 459 21.64 12.38 -13.24
CA LEU A 459 22.10 12.57 -14.62
C LEU A 459 23.26 13.57 -14.69
N GLU A 460 23.17 14.69 -13.98
CA GLU A 460 24.24 15.68 -13.92
C GLU A 460 25.52 15.13 -13.27
N LEU A 461 25.39 14.27 -12.25
CA LEU A 461 26.54 13.55 -11.68
C LEU A 461 27.19 12.63 -12.71
N MET A 462 26.40 11.89 -13.50
CA MET A 462 26.92 11.03 -14.58
C MET A 462 27.65 11.84 -15.65
N GLU A 463 27.11 13.00 -16.05
CA GLU A 463 27.76 13.90 -17.00
C GLU A 463 29.05 14.49 -16.42
N GLY A 464 29.04 14.84 -15.13
CA GLY A 464 30.18 15.36 -14.39
C GLY A 464 31.38 14.41 -14.28
N ARG A 465 31.17 13.09 -14.40
CA ARG A 465 32.25 12.09 -14.41
C ARG A 465 33.28 12.28 -15.53
N LYS A 466 32.93 13.00 -16.60
CA LYS A 466 33.87 13.35 -17.68
C LYS A 466 34.88 14.42 -17.26
N GLN A 467 34.55 15.20 -16.23
CA GLN A 467 35.34 16.34 -15.77
C GLN A 467 36.05 16.04 -14.44
N TYR A 468 35.43 15.23 -13.58
CA TYR A 468 35.93 14.93 -12.24
C TYR A 468 35.93 13.41 -12.01
N ASP A 469 37.12 12.82 -11.91
CA ASP A 469 37.33 11.41 -11.61
C ASP A 469 36.72 11.00 -10.26
N GLU A 470 36.65 11.95 -9.32
CA GLU A 470 36.09 11.78 -7.97
C GLU A 470 34.59 11.46 -8.00
N LEU A 471 33.87 11.85 -9.06
CA LEU A 471 32.45 11.55 -9.25
C LEU A 471 32.21 10.13 -9.77
N CYS A 472 33.27 9.38 -10.11
CA CYS A 472 33.20 7.97 -10.53
C CYS A 472 32.99 7.03 -9.32
N ILE A 473 32.05 7.37 -8.45
CA ILE A 473 31.55 6.52 -7.37
C ILE A 473 30.16 5.97 -7.73
N PRO A 474 29.81 4.76 -7.27
CA PRO A 474 28.46 4.24 -7.44
C PRO A 474 27.44 5.11 -6.68
N PHE A 475 26.30 5.37 -7.31
CA PHE A 475 25.19 6.03 -6.64
C PHE A 475 23.85 5.38 -6.99
N VAL A 476 22.90 5.46 -6.07
CA VAL A 476 21.53 4.99 -6.28
C VAL A 476 20.52 6.01 -5.81
N ILE A 477 19.46 6.17 -6.58
CA ILE A 477 18.34 7.06 -6.30
C ILE A 477 17.15 6.24 -5.81
N ILE A 478 16.62 6.59 -4.64
CA ILE A 478 15.36 6.08 -4.13
C ILE A 478 14.27 7.12 -4.43
N PRO A 479 13.30 6.82 -5.31
CA PRO A 479 12.20 7.74 -5.64
C PRO A 479 11.36 8.10 -4.40
N ALA A 480 11.33 9.38 -4.05
CA ALA A 480 10.57 9.92 -2.92
C ALA A 480 9.95 11.27 -3.29
N THR A 481 8.64 11.28 -3.54
CA THR A 481 7.87 12.46 -3.93
C THR A 481 6.38 12.15 -3.76
N VAL A 482 5.57 13.15 -3.41
CA VAL A 482 4.12 12.99 -3.36
C VAL A 482 3.51 12.84 -4.75
N SER A 483 4.14 13.42 -5.78
CA SER A 483 3.58 13.50 -7.13
C SER A 483 3.66 12.18 -7.91
N ASN A 484 4.46 11.22 -7.46
CA ASN A 484 4.73 9.98 -8.19
C ASN A 484 5.20 10.19 -9.64
N ASN A 485 6.11 11.16 -9.84
CA ASN A 485 6.57 11.61 -11.16
C ASN A 485 8.03 11.24 -11.48
N VAL A 486 8.64 10.31 -10.73
CA VAL A 486 10.02 9.89 -10.97
C VAL A 486 10.02 8.71 -11.95
N PRO A 487 10.77 8.79 -13.07
CA PRO A 487 10.84 7.70 -14.05
C PRO A 487 11.47 6.44 -13.45
N GLY A 488 11.07 5.28 -13.98
CA GLY A 488 11.61 3.98 -13.57
C GLY A 488 10.91 3.34 -12.36
N SER A 489 9.94 3.99 -11.72
CA SER A 489 9.18 3.41 -10.60
C SER A 489 7.68 3.62 -10.74
N ASP A 490 6.89 2.58 -10.45
CA ASP A 490 5.43 2.63 -10.38
C ASP A 490 4.94 3.43 -9.16
N PHE A 491 5.72 3.39 -8.07
CA PHE A 491 5.44 4.07 -6.81
C PHE A 491 6.68 4.79 -6.29
N SER A 492 6.47 5.95 -5.68
CA SER A 492 7.49 6.71 -4.97
C SER A 492 7.09 6.84 -3.51
N VAL A 493 8.10 6.92 -2.64
CA VAL A 493 7.91 7.09 -1.21
C VAL A 493 7.20 8.42 -0.94
N GLY A 494 6.09 8.36 -0.21
CA GLY A 494 5.26 9.49 0.21
C GLY A 494 4.01 9.70 -0.65
N ALA A 495 3.88 9.00 -1.78
CA ALA A 495 2.70 9.11 -2.64
C ALA A 495 1.45 8.52 -1.98
N ASP A 496 1.58 7.40 -1.26
CA ASP A 496 0.45 6.77 -0.56
C ASP A 496 -0.01 7.62 0.64
N THR A 497 0.92 8.22 1.38
CA THR A 497 0.61 9.16 2.46
C THR A 497 -0.15 10.39 1.94
N ALA A 498 0.30 10.93 0.81
CA ALA A 498 -0.39 12.05 0.18
C ALA A 498 -1.82 11.69 -0.26
N LEU A 499 -1.96 10.52 -0.88
CA LEU A 499 -3.23 10.00 -1.35
C LEU A 499 -4.24 9.80 -0.21
N ASN A 500 -3.81 9.19 0.91
CA ASN A 500 -4.65 9.02 2.10
C ASN A 500 -5.07 10.36 2.71
N THR A 501 -4.19 11.36 2.69
CA THR A 501 -4.49 12.71 3.19
C THR A 501 -5.52 13.42 2.32
N ILE A 502 -5.39 13.34 0.99
CA ILE A 502 -6.38 13.87 0.04
C ILE A 502 -7.71 13.15 0.25
N CYS A 503 -7.71 11.81 0.31
CA CYS A 503 -8.91 11.00 0.45
C CYS A 503 -9.69 11.34 1.73
N THR A 504 -8.99 11.44 2.88
CA THR A 504 -9.60 11.83 4.16
C THR A 504 -10.18 13.25 4.11
N THR A 505 -9.50 14.16 3.41
CA THR A 505 -9.99 15.54 3.24
C THR A 505 -11.22 15.57 2.34
N CYS A 506 -11.24 14.81 1.24
CA CYS A 506 -12.40 14.64 0.39
C CYS A 506 -13.59 14.06 1.16
N ASP A 507 -13.38 13.12 2.09
CA ASP A 507 -14.45 12.57 2.92
C ASP A 507 -15.08 13.61 3.85
N ARG A 508 -14.26 14.43 4.50
CA ARG A 508 -14.74 15.56 5.34
C ARG A 508 -15.53 16.58 4.52
N ILE A 509 -15.05 16.88 3.31
CA ILE A 509 -15.72 17.80 2.39
C ILE A 509 -17.05 17.21 1.90
N LYS A 510 -17.07 15.93 1.53
CA LYS A 510 -18.29 15.21 1.14
C LYS A 510 -19.34 15.20 2.25
N GLN A 511 -18.92 15.04 3.51
CA GLN A 511 -19.81 15.13 4.67
C GLN A 511 -20.42 16.53 4.81
N SER A 512 -19.61 17.58 4.63
CA SER A 512 -20.09 18.97 4.59
C SER A 512 -21.11 19.19 3.46
N ALA A 513 -20.81 18.70 2.24
CA ALA A 513 -21.70 18.78 1.09
C ALA A 513 -23.05 18.09 1.34
N ALA A 514 -23.03 16.92 2.01
CA ALA A 514 -24.23 16.16 2.34
C ALA A 514 -25.16 16.91 3.32
N GLY A 515 -24.60 17.66 4.27
CA GLY A 515 -25.39 18.41 5.26
C GLY A 515 -26.19 19.57 4.64
N THR A 516 -25.61 20.27 3.68
CA THR A 516 -26.23 21.47 3.10
C THR A 516 -27.02 21.21 1.82
N LYS A 517 -26.90 20.01 1.23
CA LYS A 517 -27.52 19.54 -0.03
C LYS A 517 -27.16 20.45 -1.23
N ARG A 518 -27.19 19.87 -2.44
CA ARG A 518 -26.96 20.57 -3.72
C ARG A 518 -25.65 21.38 -3.75
N ARG A 519 -24.54 20.74 -3.38
CA ARG A 519 -23.20 21.37 -3.44
C ARG A 519 -22.20 20.58 -4.26
N VAL A 520 -21.40 21.30 -5.04
CA VAL A 520 -20.25 20.77 -5.77
C VAL A 520 -18.97 21.33 -5.18
N PHE A 521 -18.00 20.45 -4.90
CA PHE A 521 -16.67 20.86 -4.46
C PHE A 521 -15.65 20.60 -5.55
N ILE A 522 -14.88 21.64 -5.89
CA ILE A 522 -13.72 21.58 -6.79
C ILE A 522 -12.47 21.60 -5.91
N ILE A 523 -11.72 20.51 -5.94
CA ILE A 523 -10.54 20.29 -5.10
C ILE A 523 -9.30 20.34 -5.97
N GLU A 524 -8.40 21.27 -5.67
CA GLU A 524 -7.08 21.31 -6.30
C GLU A 524 -6.09 20.41 -5.55
N THR A 525 -5.51 19.46 -6.27
CA THR A 525 -4.43 18.58 -5.79
C THR A 525 -3.08 19.02 -6.34
N MET A 526 -2.02 18.73 -5.60
CA MET A 526 -0.65 18.85 -6.09
C MET A 526 -0.36 17.78 -7.15
N GLY A 527 0.84 17.82 -7.70
CA GLY A 527 1.36 16.79 -8.60
C GLY A 527 2.30 17.33 -9.67
N GLY A 528 2.51 18.64 -9.74
CA GLY A 528 3.06 19.28 -10.93
C GLY A 528 2.20 18.91 -12.13
N TYR A 529 2.83 18.52 -13.24
CA TYR A 529 2.15 18.00 -14.43
C TYR A 529 1.74 16.53 -14.32
N CYS A 530 1.96 15.87 -13.17
CA CYS A 530 1.56 14.49 -12.94
C CYS A 530 0.17 14.43 -12.29
N GLY A 531 -0.82 13.88 -13.02
CA GLY A 531 -2.20 13.68 -12.61
C GLY A 531 -2.45 12.50 -11.67
N TYR A 532 -1.40 11.81 -11.19
CA TYR A 532 -1.52 10.62 -10.33
C TYR A 532 -2.39 10.89 -9.10
N LEU A 533 -2.08 11.95 -8.34
CA LEU A 533 -2.81 12.29 -7.12
C LEU A 533 -4.29 12.60 -7.41
N ALA A 534 -4.57 13.41 -8.43
CA ALA A 534 -5.93 13.77 -8.81
C ALA A 534 -6.75 12.54 -9.25
N THR A 535 -6.16 11.66 -10.07
CA THR A 535 -6.86 10.47 -10.59
C THR A 535 -7.07 9.42 -9.51
N MET A 536 -6.02 9.06 -8.78
CA MET A 536 -6.10 8.02 -7.75
C MET A 536 -6.98 8.47 -6.58
N ALA A 537 -6.88 9.74 -6.17
CA ALA A 537 -7.77 10.27 -5.13
C ALA A 537 -9.21 10.39 -5.64
N GLY A 538 -9.41 10.72 -6.92
CA GLY A 538 -10.72 10.72 -7.54
C GLY A 538 -11.39 9.35 -7.48
N LEU A 539 -10.64 8.29 -7.81
CA LEU A 539 -11.12 6.91 -7.71
C LEU A 539 -11.42 6.51 -6.26
N ALA A 540 -10.51 6.82 -5.33
CA ALA A 540 -10.67 6.49 -3.90
C ALA A 540 -11.81 7.27 -3.22
N ALA A 541 -12.06 8.52 -3.64
CA ALA A 541 -13.09 9.37 -3.07
C ALA A 541 -14.45 9.25 -3.78
N GLY A 542 -14.51 8.63 -4.96
CA GLY A 542 -15.71 8.57 -5.80
C GLY A 542 -16.04 9.95 -6.40
N ALA A 543 -15.04 10.57 -7.02
CA ALA A 543 -15.20 11.86 -7.68
C ALA A 543 -15.93 11.73 -9.02
N ASP A 544 -16.70 12.75 -9.33
CA ASP A 544 -17.47 12.86 -10.57
C ASP A 544 -16.58 13.24 -11.76
N ALA A 545 -15.52 14.01 -11.54
CA ALA A 545 -14.56 14.33 -12.57
C ALA A 545 -13.17 14.52 -11.96
N ALA A 546 -12.15 14.20 -12.75
CA ALA A 546 -10.76 14.45 -12.40
C ALA A 546 -10.01 15.03 -13.61
N TYR A 547 -9.59 16.28 -13.51
CA TYR A 547 -8.84 17.00 -14.55
C TYR A 547 -7.33 16.86 -14.32
N ILE A 548 -6.62 16.41 -15.36
CA ILE A 548 -5.19 16.12 -15.33
C ILE A 548 -4.51 16.67 -16.58
N PHE A 549 -3.18 16.73 -16.58
CA PHE A 549 -2.41 17.23 -17.72
C PHE A 549 -2.33 16.20 -18.84
N GLU A 550 -2.23 14.92 -18.48
CA GLU A 550 -2.03 13.80 -19.40
C GLU A 550 -3.26 13.48 -20.26
N GLU A 551 -4.45 13.95 -19.87
CA GLU A 551 -5.70 13.87 -20.63
C GLU A 551 -6.16 15.29 -20.97
N PRO A 552 -5.80 15.82 -22.15
CA PRO A 552 -6.25 17.14 -22.58
C PRO A 552 -7.78 17.21 -22.61
N PHE A 553 -8.33 18.32 -22.12
CA PHE A 553 -9.77 18.56 -22.08
C PHE A 553 -10.09 19.95 -22.64
N THR A 554 -11.26 20.04 -23.24
CA THR A 554 -11.79 21.23 -23.91
C THR A 554 -12.94 21.84 -23.12
N ILE A 555 -13.42 23.01 -23.55
CA ILE A 555 -14.63 23.62 -22.98
C ILE A 555 -15.86 22.72 -23.13
N ARG A 556 -15.92 21.91 -24.19
CA ARG A 556 -17.03 20.95 -24.41
C ARG A 556 -17.02 19.86 -23.35
N ASP A 557 -15.84 19.37 -22.98
CA ASP A 557 -15.70 18.38 -21.91
C ASP A 557 -16.09 18.98 -20.55
N LEU A 558 -15.69 20.22 -20.28
CA LEU A 558 -16.11 20.93 -19.07
C LEU A 558 -17.64 21.08 -19.03
N GLN A 559 -18.25 21.51 -20.13
CA GLN A 559 -19.70 21.63 -20.26
C GLN A 559 -20.40 20.28 -20.01
N ALA A 560 -19.94 19.21 -20.65
CA ALA A 560 -20.50 17.87 -20.47
C ALA A 560 -20.44 17.40 -19.00
N ASN A 561 -19.34 17.67 -18.29
CA ASN A 561 -19.21 17.35 -16.87
C ASN A 561 -20.17 18.17 -16.00
N VAL A 562 -20.38 19.46 -16.32
CA VAL A 562 -21.35 20.30 -15.61
C VAL A 562 -22.77 19.79 -15.86
N GLU A 563 -23.13 19.50 -17.11
CA GLU A 563 -24.42 18.93 -17.48
C GLU A 563 -24.66 17.60 -16.77
N HIS A 564 -23.65 16.72 -16.70
CA HIS A 564 -23.71 15.48 -15.95
C HIS A 564 -24.04 15.73 -14.47
N LEU A 565 -23.36 16.68 -13.81
CA LEU A 565 -23.65 17.05 -12.43
C LEU A 565 -25.04 17.68 -12.26
N VAL A 566 -25.49 18.51 -13.20
CA VAL A 566 -26.84 19.08 -13.20
C VAL A 566 -27.89 17.97 -13.20
N HIS A 567 -27.72 16.95 -14.05
CA HIS A 567 -28.62 15.78 -14.08
C HIS A 567 -28.54 14.99 -12.78
N LYS A 568 -27.33 14.74 -12.27
CA LYS A 568 -27.11 14.06 -10.99
C LYS A 568 -27.84 14.77 -9.84
N MET A 569 -27.81 16.10 -9.77
CA MET A 569 -28.46 16.89 -8.71
C MET A 569 -29.99 16.82 -8.72
N LYS A 570 -30.61 16.40 -9.83
CA LYS A 570 -32.05 16.14 -9.92
C LYS A 570 -32.44 14.80 -9.29
N THR A 571 -31.49 13.89 -9.07
CA THR A 571 -31.70 12.59 -8.42
C THR A 571 -31.71 12.70 -6.89
N THR A 572 -31.67 11.56 -6.18
CA THR A 572 -31.51 11.54 -4.72
C THR A 572 -30.09 11.96 -4.28
N VAL A 573 -29.09 11.83 -5.16
CA VAL A 573 -27.69 12.17 -4.87
C VAL A 573 -27.43 13.64 -5.18
N LYS A 574 -27.61 14.50 -4.18
CA LYS A 574 -27.50 15.97 -4.32
C LYS A 574 -26.12 16.52 -3.95
N ARG A 575 -25.05 15.94 -4.46
CA ARG A 575 -23.67 16.39 -4.22
C ARG A 575 -22.76 16.09 -5.41
N GLY A 576 -21.72 16.90 -5.59
CA GLY A 576 -20.68 16.69 -6.60
C GLY A 576 -19.28 16.86 -6.03
N LEU A 577 -18.33 16.10 -6.57
CA LEU A 577 -16.92 16.18 -6.21
C LEU A 577 -16.07 16.18 -7.49
N VAL A 578 -15.26 17.20 -7.67
CA VAL A 578 -14.37 17.37 -8.82
C VAL A 578 -12.95 17.54 -8.31
N LEU A 579 -12.01 16.76 -8.83
CA LEU A 579 -10.59 16.94 -8.55
C LEU A 579 -9.91 17.58 -9.76
N ARG A 580 -8.95 18.46 -9.49
CA ARG A 580 -8.14 19.13 -10.49
C ARG A 580 -6.68 19.07 -10.06
N ASN A 581 -5.81 18.55 -10.92
CA ASN A 581 -4.37 18.70 -10.74
C ASN A 581 -3.94 20.16 -10.97
N GLU A 582 -3.03 20.67 -10.14
CA GLU A 582 -2.58 22.07 -10.14
C GLU A 582 -2.10 22.60 -11.50
N LYS A 583 -1.45 21.75 -12.32
CA LYS A 583 -0.93 22.10 -13.65
C LYS A 583 -1.61 21.36 -14.80
N CYS A 584 -2.87 20.97 -14.63
CA CYS A 584 -3.61 20.30 -15.71
C CYS A 584 -3.76 21.16 -16.98
N ASN A 585 -3.94 22.47 -16.81
CA ASN A 585 -4.06 23.46 -17.87
C ASN A 585 -3.77 24.86 -17.31
N GLU A 586 -3.09 25.71 -18.08
CA GLU A 586 -2.73 27.08 -17.65
C GLU A 586 -3.92 28.03 -17.64
N ASN A 587 -4.85 27.88 -18.58
CA ASN A 587 -6.03 28.75 -18.73
C ASN A 587 -7.22 28.26 -17.90
N TYR A 588 -7.42 26.94 -17.84
CA TYR A 588 -8.48 26.34 -17.02
C TYR A 588 -8.02 26.18 -15.57
N THR A 589 -7.84 27.31 -14.90
CA THR A 589 -7.47 27.40 -13.49
C THR A 589 -8.60 26.91 -12.59
N THR A 590 -8.29 26.63 -11.33
CA THR A 590 -9.30 26.31 -10.31
C THR A 590 -10.37 27.40 -10.20
N ASP A 591 -9.98 28.65 -10.39
CA ASP A 591 -10.89 29.80 -10.34
C ASP A 591 -11.81 29.86 -11.56
N PHE A 592 -11.27 29.58 -12.74
CA PHE A 592 -12.06 29.47 -13.96
C PHE A 592 -13.09 28.35 -13.86
N VAL A 593 -12.66 27.12 -13.49
CA VAL A 593 -13.55 25.97 -13.34
C VAL A 593 -14.61 26.25 -12.27
N PHE A 594 -14.23 26.89 -11.17
CA PHE A 594 -15.17 27.31 -10.13
C PHE A 594 -16.22 28.30 -10.64
N ASN A 595 -15.81 29.33 -11.36
CA ASN A 595 -16.74 30.34 -11.89
C ASN A 595 -17.69 29.70 -12.92
N LEU A 596 -17.17 28.86 -13.82
CA LEU A 596 -17.96 28.13 -14.81
C LEU A 596 -19.03 27.27 -14.14
N TYR A 597 -18.64 26.42 -13.19
CA TYR A 597 -19.57 25.54 -12.47
C TYR A 597 -20.57 26.34 -11.62
N SER A 598 -20.19 27.52 -11.13
CA SER A 598 -21.09 28.38 -10.34
C SER A 598 -22.16 29.03 -11.21
N GLU A 599 -21.81 29.50 -12.41
CA GLU A 599 -22.77 30.18 -13.28
C GLU A 599 -23.67 29.18 -14.01
N GLU A 600 -23.11 28.10 -14.56
CA GLU A 600 -23.89 27.06 -15.26
C GLU A 600 -24.73 26.21 -14.27
N GLY A 601 -24.28 26.07 -13.02
CA GLY A 601 -25.00 25.38 -11.96
C GLY A 601 -26.09 26.21 -11.26
N LYS A 602 -26.23 27.49 -11.63
CA LYS A 602 -27.05 28.48 -10.91
C LYS A 602 -28.51 28.04 -10.81
N GLY A 603 -29.05 28.12 -9.59
CA GLY A 603 -30.40 27.65 -9.26
C GLY A 603 -30.53 26.13 -9.05
N ILE A 604 -29.49 25.34 -9.40
CA ILE A 604 -29.49 23.88 -9.26
C ILE A 604 -28.55 23.45 -8.13
N PHE A 605 -27.32 23.95 -8.10
CA PHE A 605 -26.35 23.70 -7.05
C PHE A 605 -25.43 24.90 -6.79
N ASP A 606 -24.79 24.90 -5.63
CA ASP A 606 -23.78 25.87 -5.24
C ASP A 606 -22.39 25.23 -5.30
N SER A 607 -21.41 25.98 -5.81
CA SER A 607 -20.04 25.49 -5.98
C SER A 607 -19.12 26.03 -4.89
N ARG A 608 -18.11 25.26 -4.51
CA ARG A 608 -17.04 25.68 -3.60
C ARG A 608 -15.71 25.16 -4.13
N LYS A 609 -14.65 25.95 -4.01
CA LYS A 609 -13.28 25.53 -4.33
C LYS A 609 -12.49 25.31 -3.05
N ASN A 610 -11.58 24.34 -3.06
CA ASN A 610 -10.64 24.11 -1.98
C ASN A 610 -9.26 23.74 -2.54
N VAL A 611 -8.25 24.51 -2.18
CA VAL A 611 -6.85 24.22 -2.55
C VAL A 611 -6.19 23.55 -1.37
N LEU A 612 -5.92 22.25 -1.49
CA LEU A 612 -5.38 21.48 -0.37
C LEU A 612 -3.96 21.92 0.00
N GLY A 613 -3.20 22.39 -0.98
CA GLY A 613 -1.83 22.86 -0.79
C GLY A 613 -0.94 21.82 -0.11
N HIS A 614 -0.09 22.29 0.80
CA HIS A 614 0.94 21.47 1.45
C HIS A 614 0.41 20.45 2.46
N MET A 615 -0.87 20.52 2.85
CA MET A 615 -1.47 19.49 3.71
C MET A 615 -1.33 18.10 3.08
N GLN A 616 -1.28 18.03 1.74
CA GLN A 616 -1.11 16.79 0.98
C GLN A 616 0.24 16.10 1.21
N GLN A 617 1.26 16.76 1.77
CA GLN A 617 2.50 16.08 2.15
C GLN A 617 2.30 15.09 3.32
N GLY A 618 1.18 15.24 4.04
CA GLY A 618 0.85 14.45 5.21
C GLY A 618 1.65 14.84 6.44
N GLY A 619 1.27 14.24 7.57
CA GLY A 619 2.03 14.29 8.81
C GLY A 619 2.90 13.05 8.93
N SER A 620 2.45 12.09 9.72
CA SER A 620 3.12 10.79 9.85
C SER A 620 2.93 9.95 8.58
N PRO A 621 3.99 9.26 8.09
CA PRO A 621 3.90 8.36 6.95
C PRO A 621 2.96 7.19 7.22
N THR A 622 2.29 6.72 6.18
CA THR A 622 1.42 5.53 6.21
C THR A 622 2.23 4.25 6.42
N PRO A 623 1.60 3.14 6.86
CA PRO A 623 2.27 1.85 6.98
C PRO A 623 2.91 1.41 5.66
N PHE A 624 2.24 1.64 4.53
CA PHE A 624 2.77 1.35 3.20
C PHE A 624 4.07 2.12 2.94
N ASP A 625 4.08 3.45 3.10
CA ASP A 625 5.28 4.27 2.87
C ASP A 625 6.41 3.95 3.85
N ARG A 626 6.12 3.64 5.13
CA ARG A 626 7.14 3.22 6.11
C ARG A 626 7.80 1.92 5.70
N ASN A 627 7.00 0.90 5.36
CA ASN A 627 7.50 -0.40 4.95
C ASN A 627 8.25 -0.30 3.62
N PHE A 628 7.66 0.35 2.62
CA PHE A 628 8.24 0.52 1.29
C PHE A 628 9.58 1.26 1.36
N ALA A 629 9.65 2.39 2.07
CA ALA A 629 10.89 3.14 2.27
C ALA A 629 11.96 2.32 3.01
N THR A 630 11.56 1.54 4.03
CA THR A 630 12.48 0.66 4.76
C THR A 630 13.08 -0.40 3.84
N LYS A 631 12.28 -1.02 2.98
CA LYS A 631 12.74 -2.02 2.00
C LYS A 631 13.64 -1.40 0.94
N MET A 632 13.28 -0.22 0.43
CA MET A 632 14.08 0.54 -0.52
C MET A 632 15.45 0.87 0.06
N GLY A 633 15.51 1.39 1.29
CA GLY A 633 16.77 1.75 1.94
C GLY A 633 17.68 0.54 2.20
N ALA A 634 17.11 -0.60 2.60
CA ALA A 634 17.86 -1.83 2.83
C ALA A 634 18.43 -2.40 1.52
N LYS A 635 17.59 -2.46 0.47
CA LYS A 635 18.00 -2.97 -0.84
C LYS A 635 19.03 -2.06 -1.51
N ALA A 636 18.88 -0.74 -1.38
CA ALA A 636 19.84 0.23 -1.88
C ALA A 636 21.23 0.05 -1.23
N MET A 637 21.29 -0.13 0.09
CA MET A 637 22.57 -0.35 0.78
C MET A 637 23.21 -1.70 0.41
N ASN A 638 22.42 -2.77 0.31
CA ASN A 638 22.93 -4.08 -0.14
C ASN A 638 23.56 -4.00 -1.53
N TRP A 639 22.87 -3.35 -2.47
CA TRP A 639 23.40 -3.12 -3.82
C TRP A 639 24.63 -2.23 -3.81
N MET A 640 24.63 -1.15 -3.01
CA MET A 640 25.75 -0.22 -2.87
C MET A 640 27.02 -0.95 -2.42
N THR A 641 26.94 -1.76 -1.37
CA THR A 641 28.08 -2.54 -0.86
C THR A 641 28.60 -3.53 -1.90
N GLY A 642 27.72 -4.18 -2.67
CA GLY A 642 28.12 -5.04 -3.78
C GLY A 642 28.84 -4.25 -4.88
N LYS A 643 28.25 -3.12 -5.32
CA LYS A 643 28.78 -2.31 -6.41
C LYS A 643 30.10 -1.64 -6.07
N ILE A 644 30.29 -1.22 -4.82
CA ILE A 644 31.57 -0.69 -4.33
C ILE A 644 32.67 -1.75 -4.46
N LYS A 645 32.40 -2.99 -4.06
CA LYS A 645 33.37 -4.10 -4.17
C LYS A 645 33.73 -4.42 -5.63
N GLU A 646 32.74 -4.43 -6.52
CA GLU A 646 32.96 -4.63 -7.96
C GLU A 646 33.77 -3.49 -8.60
N SER A 647 33.58 -2.27 -8.10
CA SER A 647 34.20 -1.05 -8.66
C SER A 647 35.55 -0.71 -8.02
N TYR A 648 36.02 -1.53 -7.08
CA TYR A 648 37.31 -1.33 -6.42
C TYR A 648 38.45 -1.78 -7.34
N ARG A 649 39.28 -0.83 -7.80
CA ARG A 649 40.40 -1.08 -8.71
C ARG A 649 41.62 -0.24 -8.32
N ASN A 650 42.80 -0.85 -8.26
CA ASN A 650 44.08 -0.16 -8.00
C ASN A 650 44.06 0.73 -6.73
N GLY A 651 43.41 0.29 -5.65
CA GLY A 651 43.35 1.04 -4.39
C GLY A 651 42.37 2.21 -4.36
N ARG A 652 41.60 2.44 -5.43
CA ARG A 652 40.52 3.44 -5.50
C ARG A 652 39.23 2.85 -6.04
N ILE A 653 38.10 3.50 -5.77
CA ILE A 653 36.84 3.14 -6.40
C ILE A 653 36.72 3.92 -7.70
N PHE A 654 36.41 3.21 -8.78
CA PHE A 654 36.23 3.82 -10.08
C PHE A 654 35.08 3.11 -10.82
N ALA A 655 33.88 3.68 -10.69
CA ALA A 655 32.65 3.22 -11.28
C ALA A 655 32.21 4.19 -12.37
N ASN A 656 32.63 3.95 -13.63
CA ASN A 656 32.32 4.81 -14.78
C ASN A 656 31.39 4.13 -15.81
N THR A 657 30.67 3.09 -15.40
CA THR A 657 29.73 2.38 -16.25
C THR A 657 28.29 2.88 -16.02
N PRO A 658 27.38 2.80 -17.01
CA PRO A 658 26.00 3.26 -16.85
C PRO A 658 25.26 2.61 -15.67
N ASP A 659 25.54 1.32 -15.40
CA ASP A 659 24.96 0.53 -14.30
C ASP A 659 25.48 0.89 -12.90
N SER A 660 26.40 1.85 -12.78
CA SER A 660 26.87 2.36 -11.49
C SER A 660 26.05 3.54 -10.96
N GLY A 661 25.19 4.14 -11.79
CA GLY A 661 24.28 5.22 -11.42
C GLY A 661 22.84 4.83 -11.72
N CYS A 662 22.08 4.38 -10.72
CA CYS A 662 20.78 3.74 -10.93
C CYS A 662 19.64 4.39 -10.16
N VAL A 663 18.41 4.27 -10.67
CA VAL A 663 17.17 4.46 -9.89
C VAL A 663 16.72 3.09 -9.38
N LEU A 664 16.48 2.98 -8.07
CA LEU A 664 15.85 1.82 -7.47
C LEU A 664 14.32 2.02 -7.48
N GLY A 665 13.68 1.51 -8.52
CA GLY A 665 12.24 1.62 -8.74
C GLY A 665 11.50 0.32 -8.51
N MET A 666 10.21 0.41 -8.19
CA MET A 666 9.30 -0.74 -8.21
C MET A 666 8.68 -0.86 -9.61
N ARG A 667 8.85 -2.00 -10.29
CA ARG A 667 8.13 -2.33 -11.51
C ARG A 667 7.34 -3.61 -11.30
N LYS A 668 6.02 -3.53 -11.43
CA LYS A 668 5.08 -4.62 -11.13
C LYS A 668 5.31 -5.18 -9.72
N ARG A 669 5.99 -6.32 -9.59
CA ARG A 669 6.25 -7.03 -8.33
C ARG A 669 7.70 -6.91 -7.85
N ALA A 670 8.60 -6.39 -8.68
CA ALA A 670 10.04 -6.42 -8.42
C ALA A 670 10.60 -5.01 -8.18
N LEU A 671 11.49 -4.91 -7.19
CA LEU A 671 12.38 -3.76 -7.04
C LEU A 671 13.56 -3.94 -8.00
N VAL A 672 13.70 -3.05 -8.98
CA VAL A 672 14.71 -3.12 -10.05
C VAL A 672 15.63 -1.90 -10.00
N PHE A 673 16.91 -2.13 -10.29
CA PHE A 673 17.88 -1.05 -10.50
C PHE A 673 17.94 -0.77 -11.99
N GLN A 674 17.65 0.46 -12.39
CA GLN A 674 17.70 0.90 -13.79
C GLN A 674 18.69 2.05 -13.92
N PRO A 675 19.63 2.01 -14.87
CA PRO A 675 20.55 3.12 -15.12
C PRO A 675 19.81 4.43 -15.36
N VAL A 676 20.27 5.51 -14.72
CA VAL A 676 19.64 6.84 -14.88
C VAL A 676 19.66 7.31 -16.34
N THR A 677 20.70 6.91 -17.09
CA THR A 677 20.90 7.24 -18.49
C THR A 677 19.88 6.57 -19.42
N GLU A 678 19.47 5.33 -19.13
CA GLU A 678 18.46 4.61 -19.91
C GLU A 678 17.05 5.18 -19.70
N LEU A 679 16.79 5.70 -18.49
CA LEU A 679 15.51 6.33 -18.18
C LEU A 679 15.32 7.70 -18.86
N LYS A 680 16.38 8.27 -19.45
CA LYS A 680 16.33 9.57 -20.15
C LYS A 680 15.33 9.54 -21.30
N ASP A 681 15.30 8.45 -22.06
CA ASP A 681 14.41 8.30 -23.22
C ASP A 681 12.94 8.14 -22.81
N GLN A 682 12.69 7.68 -21.58
CA GLN A 682 11.36 7.50 -20.98
C GLN A 682 10.89 8.73 -20.21
N THR A 683 11.66 9.82 -20.20
CA THR A 683 11.39 11.03 -19.40
C THR A 683 11.01 12.21 -20.27
N ASP A 684 9.97 12.93 -19.86
CA ASP A 684 9.69 14.29 -20.29
C ASP A 684 10.32 15.27 -19.30
N PHE A 685 11.37 15.97 -19.73
CA PHE A 685 12.10 16.92 -18.90
C PHE A 685 11.42 18.29 -18.79
N GLU A 686 10.60 18.67 -19.77
CA GLU A 686 9.88 19.93 -19.77
C GLU A 686 8.79 19.90 -18.70
N HIS A 687 7.98 18.84 -18.71
CA HIS A 687 6.86 18.66 -17.78
C HIS A 687 7.27 17.88 -16.52
N ARG A 688 8.48 17.32 -16.48
CA ARG A 688 9.05 16.58 -15.34
C ARG A 688 8.22 15.35 -14.95
N ILE A 689 7.84 14.55 -15.94
CA ILE A 689 7.03 13.34 -15.78
C ILE A 689 7.59 12.17 -16.61
N PRO A 690 7.27 10.92 -16.27
CA PRO A 690 7.51 9.78 -17.15
C PRO A 690 6.56 9.84 -18.35
N LYS A 691 7.03 9.41 -19.53
CA LYS A 691 6.21 9.35 -20.75
C LYS A 691 5.09 8.30 -20.67
N GLU A 692 5.34 7.21 -19.96
CA GLU A 692 4.36 6.15 -19.74
C GLU A 692 4.05 5.99 -18.26
N GLN A 693 2.76 5.94 -17.93
CA GLN A 693 2.31 5.84 -16.55
C GLN A 693 1.21 4.77 -16.42
N TRP A 694 1.40 3.85 -15.47
CA TRP A 694 0.55 2.67 -15.34
C TRP A 694 -0.88 2.97 -14.90
N TRP A 695 -1.11 4.11 -14.25
CA TRP A 695 -2.38 4.47 -13.64
C TRP A 695 -3.35 5.13 -14.64
N LEU A 696 -2.87 5.60 -15.80
CA LEU A 696 -3.72 6.15 -16.87
C LEU A 696 -4.74 5.12 -17.37
N LYS A 697 -4.38 3.83 -17.33
CA LYS A 697 -5.26 2.70 -17.65
C LYS A 697 -6.52 2.64 -16.78
N LEU A 698 -6.48 3.27 -15.60
CA LEU A 698 -7.58 3.26 -14.64
C LEU A 698 -8.56 4.42 -14.88
N ARG A 699 -8.25 5.36 -15.79
CA ARG A 699 -9.10 6.51 -16.11
C ARG A 699 -10.51 6.13 -16.58
N PRO A 700 -10.71 5.11 -17.43
CA PRO A 700 -12.05 4.68 -17.82
C PRO A 700 -12.89 4.23 -16.62
N ILE A 701 -12.28 3.56 -15.64
CA ILE A 701 -12.98 3.11 -14.42
C ILE A 701 -13.58 4.29 -13.65
N LEU A 702 -12.89 5.44 -13.58
CA LEU A 702 -13.40 6.64 -12.92
C LEU A 702 -14.68 7.14 -13.59
N LYS A 703 -14.71 7.18 -14.93
CA LYS A 703 -15.90 7.62 -15.69
C LYS A 703 -17.05 6.61 -15.58
N ILE A 704 -16.76 5.30 -15.62
CA ILE A 704 -17.75 4.22 -15.45
C ILE A 704 -18.42 4.33 -14.08
N LEU A 705 -17.61 4.41 -13.01
CA LEU A 705 -18.11 4.50 -11.63
C LEU A 705 -18.77 5.84 -11.30
N ALA A 706 -18.65 6.84 -12.16
CA ALA A 706 -19.37 8.10 -12.06
C ALA A 706 -20.63 8.18 -12.94
N LYS A 707 -20.96 7.12 -13.72
CA LYS A 707 -22.13 7.03 -14.62
C LYS A 707 -22.08 8.01 -15.80
N TYR A 708 -20.91 8.20 -16.40
CA TYR A 708 -20.85 8.82 -17.73
C TYR A 708 -21.36 7.83 -18.78
N GLU A 709 -21.99 8.35 -19.83
CA GLU A 709 -22.25 7.57 -21.04
C GLU A 709 -20.91 7.43 -21.78
N ILE A 710 -20.38 6.21 -21.83
CA ILE A 710 -19.11 5.89 -22.50
C ILE A 710 -19.36 4.65 -23.34
N ASP A 711 -18.98 4.69 -24.61
CA ASP A 711 -18.84 3.48 -25.40
C ASP A 711 -17.62 2.71 -24.89
N LEU A 712 -17.87 1.56 -24.24
CA LEU A 712 -16.83 0.63 -23.86
C LEU A 712 -16.34 -0.07 -25.12
N ASP A 713 -15.12 0.23 -25.55
CA ASP A 713 -14.42 -0.65 -26.47
C ASP A 713 -14.00 -1.89 -25.67
N THR A 714 -14.83 -2.93 -25.70
CA THR A 714 -14.62 -4.21 -25.01
C THR A 714 -13.70 -5.15 -25.79
N SER A 715 -12.92 -4.63 -26.74
CA SER A 715 -12.04 -5.41 -27.62
C SER A 715 -10.63 -5.62 -27.08
#